data_AF-A0A2R6AXA8-F1
#
_entry.id   AF-A0A2R6AXA8-F1
#
_cell.length_a   1.000
_cell.length_b   1.000
_cell.length_c   1.000
_cell.angle_alpha   90.00
_cell.angle_beta   90.00
_cell.angle_gamma   90.00
#
_symmetry.space_group_name_H-M   'P 1'
#
loop_
_entity.id
_entity.type
_entity.pdbx_description
1 polymer ?
#
loop_
_entity_poly.entity_id
_entity_poly.type
_entity_poly.pdbx_seq_one_letter_code
_entity_poly.pdbx_strand_id
1 'polypeptide(L)'
;YSINVPSSNRESAYAENLVSHDFRGYQPSNATYYVLIVTRDALSPSVYKRFLQFNKTLYQTLKPYGLSNISSVYSLELSLLTSLVNQSIFVLNETRALVNSTYHAESSLSANLSKINSLVYSLASNLTKLDGQIRNFTALVYSISQSEHALFENITVLNQKLYLIRNETISAINQVNLVASQINATNQRVYALYYQIGGYSRFVYEAPYLFVSSWLAYYSNNPNYTLSQLDFLANRSVYSLTNSLFDNPSLVSYYNLFLGVWSNLTQSLTTKQVAQQAFEIANRAVYLSLSVFLKSVPQQVASVLALVAQWFNITDYTNTQLQASLTLSVATQNLTQQQAQFVQACFELGANPSAQAINQLALSIVTKDLPPSQASFVRSAFYEVPKEGIENFTLNYLSNVINQTQPALASFVYRNFGVTLYTFLSRTYSLGFPASYDGTRNLTLQLVSHALPKNITEQLLRVNLTAQAFLQQVFALGYPPNNQSVTAYALNVFGDALKNKFANASEVVNYAYLLGSNPSRALALDYSISILSPSFSNLTQREFALSAQSFLTLVAKLGNPPSDSSLKNVTLYLVNRSFWVNHASFVSNFSSRFNQSFYSFLSSVYQANEVQQKALYLNLSFDAIYYTLSQDPLLQVNKTSLLTVLQSLNATQNARAFANALLSKMGFARAPVSPSVGLLYQLVDPSKSATIVTLQFSHEPSNDGTKAFESVVERFNTSDFVTYYTAGPIISKDLQGIVATSERVAIPVGLIAAVVITGVFFLSPIAAVIPTLVFALSMTLGFGLVYLVIGRIEGQTLSYISPVVIALLGLGLATDYSVLIMNRFRQELSKGEKEAVRLSVRWAGEAVFTSGLTVVLSYVALDLAHIPLFSDVGLANVLVVSSVLLCTLTLLPAILALLGKRVFWPKSKIENKPSVLSSITKKAISHPKSVLGALVAVTLLTAVIAVNLPVNINFLGLTPNTPAKVGLDQITQHFGGSTLIPTYVVVELPSKISTAPDSFNTSEIEQLANLTNIIRGFPGVRAVYGVVTPYNYS
;
A
#
# COMPACT_ATOMS: atom_id res chain seq x y z
N TYR A 1 18.19 2.33 -2.84
CA TYR A 1 17.39 3.55 -2.63
C TYR A 1 18.01 4.68 -3.42
N SER A 2 17.34 5.11 -4.49
CA SER A 2 17.39 6.47 -5.04
C SER A 2 16.32 6.55 -6.13
N ILE A 3 15.11 6.93 -5.74
CA ILE A 3 14.15 7.45 -6.72
C ILE A 3 14.74 8.80 -7.12
N ASN A 4 15.11 8.97 -8.39
CA ASN A 4 15.44 10.30 -8.91
C ASN A 4 14.14 11.10 -8.89
N VAL A 5 13.94 11.86 -7.81
CA VAL A 5 12.90 12.87 -7.73
C VAL A 5 13.43 14.09 -8.49
N PRO A 6 12.73 14.59 -9.52
CA PRO A 6 13.10 15.81 -10.19
C PRO A 6 13.14 16.98 -9.19
N SER A 7 14.03 17.94 -9.42
CA SER A 7 14.40 19.04 -8.53
C SER A 7 13.28 20.06 -8.21
N SER A 8 12.02 19.79 -8.56
CA SER A 8 10.91 20.71 -8.31
C SER A 8 10.21 20.40 -6.98
N ASN A 9 10.18 21.37 -6.06
CA ASN A 9 9.53 21.29 -4.74
C ASN A 9 8.02 20.90 -4.76
N ARG A 10 7.38 20.89 -5.95
CA ARG A 10 5.98 20.49 -6.10
C ARG A 10 5.80 19.01 -6.42
N GLU A 11 6.70 18.41 -7.19
CA GLU A 11 6.62 16.99 -7.55
C GLU A 11 7.10 16.09 -6.40
N SER A 12 8.05 16.56 -5.58
CA SER A 12 8.42 15.91 -4.32
C SER A 12 7.25 15.83 -3.35
N ALA A 13 6.53 16.93 -3.16
CA ALA A 13 5.34 16.99 -2.32
C ALA A 13 4.17 16.16 -2.89
N TYR A 14 4.09 16.01 -4.21
CA TYR A 14 3.07 15.19 -4.87
C TYR A 14 3.38 13.70 -4.75
N ALA A 15 4.64 13.29 -4.91
CA ALA A 15 5.09 11.91 -4.69
C ALA A 15 4.98 11.49 -3.21
N GLU A 16 5.33 12.36 -2.27
CA GLU A 16 5.09 12.12 -0.84
C GLU A 16 3.60 12.04 -0.48
N ASN A 17 2.74 12.84 -1.14
CA ASN A 17 1.30 12.76 -0.94
C ASN A 17 0.68 11.49 -1.54
N LEU A 18 1.15 11.03 -2.69
CA LEU A 18 0.68 9.78 -3.32
C LEU A 18 1.03 8.55 -2.47
N VAL A 19 2.26 8.49 -1.95
CA VAL A 19 2.69 7.39 -1.07
C VAL A 19 1.95 7.41 0.27
N SER A 20 1.67 8.60 0.82
CA SER A 20 0.96 8.73 2.11
C SER A 20 -0.56 8.55 2.03
N HIS A 21 -1.21 8.88 0.90
CA HIS A 21 -2.66 8.74 0.74
C HIS A 21 -3.11 7.31 0.41
N ASP A 22 -2.40 6.61 -0.49
CA ASP A 22 -2.83 5.28 -0.97
C ASP A 22 -2.14 4.10 -0.24
N PHE A 23 -0.97 4.31 0.37
CA PHE A 23 -0.27 3.29 1.18
C PHE A 23 -0.16 3.74 2.64
N ARG A 24 -1.27 3.70 3.38
CA ARG A 24 -1.30 3.92 4.85
C ARG A 24 -0.51 2.82 5.57
N GLY A 25 0.82 2.95 5.61
CA GLY A 25 1.72 2.02 6.30
C GLY A 25 3.19 2.12 5.89
N TYR A 26 3.51 2.69 4.72
CA TYR A 26 4.90 2.79 4.28
C TYR A 26 5.52 4.12 4.73
N GLN A 27 6.12 4.12 5.93
CA GLN A 27 6.96 5.23 6.38
C GLN A 27 8.34 5.14 5.70
N PRO A 28 8.81 6.17 4.96
CA PRO A 28 10.07 6.10 4.23
C PRO A 28 11.34 6.09 5.13
N SER A 29 11.22 6.16 6.45
CA SER A 29 12.34 6.42 7.38
C SER A 29 12.72 5.27 8.30
N ASN A 30 12.53 4.00 7.89
CA ASN A 30 12.99 2.87 8.71
C ASN A 30 14.46 2.52 8.42
N ALA A 31 15.37 2.96 9.29
CA ALA A 31 16.75 2.49 9.24
C ALA A 31 16.78 0.99 9.57
N THR A 32 17.36 0.18 8.67
CA THR A 32 17.44 -1.28 8.84
C THR A 32 18.88 -1.70 9.10
N TYR A 33 19.08 -2.42 10.20
CA TYR A 33 20.37 -2.98 10.59
C TYR A 33 20.32 -4.50 10.42
N TYR A 34 21.39 -5.08 9.88
CA TYR A 34 21.53 -6.51 9.65
C TYR A 34 22.57 -7.08 10.59
N VAL A 35 22.25 -8.19 11.24
CA VAL A 35 23.19 -9.01 12.01
C VAL A 35 23.19 -10.40 11.42
N LEU A 36 24.35 -10.85 10.95
CA LEU A 36 24.59 -12.22 10.55
C LEU A 36 25.12 -13.01 11.73
N ILE A 37 24.56 -14.18 11.98
CA ILE A 37 25.05 -15.11 12.99
C ILE A 37 25.51 -16.37 12.28
N VAL A 38 26.81 -16.67 12.39
CA VAL A 38 27.45 -17.86 11.83
C VAL A 38 27.65 -18.89 12.94
N THR A 39 27.18 -20.11 12.71
CA THR A 39 27.20 -21.24 13.66
C THR A 39 27.39 -22.55 12.91
N ARG A 40 27.60 -23.68 13.61
CA ARG A 40 27.65 -25.00 12.97
C ARG A 40 26.28 -25.47 12.43
N ASP A 41 25.20 -25.10 13.11
CA ASP A 41 23.82 -25.39 12.70
C ASP A 41 22.89 -24.32 13.27
N ALA A 42 22.52 -23.35 12.43
CA ALA A 42 21.73 -22.19 12.76
C ALA A 42 20.31 -22.54 13.22
N LEU A 43 19.83 -23.78 13.03
CA LEU A 43 18.49 -24.24 13.42
C LEU A 43 18.48 -25.12 14.69
N SER A 44 19.63 -25.27 15.36
CA SER A 44 19.74 -26.17 16.52
C SER A 44 19.12 -25.59 17.82
N PRO A 45 18.61 -26.45 18.74
CA PRO A 45 17.97 -25.99 19.98
C PRO A 45 18.89 -25.24 20.96
N SER A 46 20.19 -25.53 20.95
CA SER A 46 21.20 -24.85 21.79
C SER A 46 21.43 -23.41 21.34
N VAL A 47 21.41 -23.18 20.02
CA VAL A 47 21.46 -21.86 19.37
C VAL A 47 20.24 -21.03 19.72
N TYR A 48 19.05 -21.64 19.70
CA TYR A 48 17.78 -20.97 19.99
C TYR A 48 17.76 -20.25 21.35
N LYS A 49 18.19 -20.91 22.43
CA LYS A 49 18.18 -20.31 23.78
C LYS A 49 19.05 -19.07 23.87
N ARG A 50 20.24 -19.11 23.25
CA ARG A 50 21.15 -17.97 23.22
C ARG A 50 20.61 -16.85 22.34
N PHE A 51 19.97 -17.20 21.23
CA PHE A 51 19.31 -16.26 20.33
C PHE A 51 18.19 -15.47 21.02
N LEU A 52 17.36 -16.12 21.84
CA LEU A 52 16.35 -15.44 22.64
C LEU A 52 16.96 -14.44 23.64
N GLN A 53 18.07 -14.82 24.27
CA GLN A 53 18.79 -13.93 25.18
C GLN A 53 19.37 -12.73 24.41
N PHE A 54 19.98 -12.97 23.25
CA PHE A 54 20.51 -11.96 22.36
C PHE A 54 19.43 -10.96 21.92
N ASN A 55 18.31 -11.44 21.38
CA ASN A 55 17.18 -10.58 20.98
C ASN A 55 16.58 -9.80 22.14
N LYS A 56 16.48 -10.41 23.33
CA LYS A 56 15.99 -9.73 24.53
C LYS A 56 16.92 -8.58 24.93
N THR A 57 18.23 -8.83 24.95
CA THR A 57 19.23 -7.81 25.27
C THR A 57 19.22 -6.70 24.20
N LEU A 58 19.23 -7.05 22.91
CA LEU A 58 19.11 -6.07 21.81
C LEU A 58 17.87 -5.20 21.98
N TYR A 59 16.70 -5.81 22.19
CA TYR A 59 15.45 -5.07 22.34
C TYR A 59 15.47 -4.14 23.55
N GLN A 60 15.93 -4.63 24.71
CA GLN A 60 16.00 -3.83 25.93
C GLN A 60 16.97 -2.65 25.81
N THR A 61 18.13 -2.87 25.19
CA THR A 61 19.16 -1.83 25.03
C THR A 61 18.80 -0.81 23.95
N LEU A 62 18.16 -1.24 22.85
CA LEU A 62 17.95 -0.41 21.67
C LEU A 62 16.56 0.22 21.57
N LYS A 63 15.57 -0.24 22.35
CA LYS A 63 14.23 0.37 22.41
C LYS A 63 14.25 1.89 22.69
N PRO A 64 15.09 2.42 23.61
CA PRO A 64 15.20 3.86 23.81
C PRO A 64 15.71 4.64 22.59
N TYR A 65 16.42 3.96 21.67
CA TYR A 65 17.01 4.55 20.47
C TYR A 65 16.12 4.35 19.22
N GLY A 66 14.84 4.01 19.40
CA GLY A 66 13.87 3.92 18.31
C GLY A 66 13.77 2.55 17.65
N LEU A 67 14.29 1.47 18.26
CA LEU A 67 14.08 0.12 17.74
C LEU A 67 12.58 -0.26 17.81
N SER A 68 11.97 -0.49 16.65
CA SER A 68 10.55 -0.81 16.52
C SER A 68 10.32 -2.32 16.48
N ASN A 69 11.12 -3.05 15.68
CA ASN A 69 10.92 -4.47 15.44
C ASN A 69 12.23 -5.24 15.23
N ILE A 70 12.24 -6.52 15.61
CA ILE A 70 13.32 -7.47 15.36
C ILE A 70 12.75 -8.66 14.58
N SER A 71 13.18 -8.81 13.33
CA SER A 71 12.77 -9.95 12.49
C SER A 71 13.91 -10.95 12.36
N SER A 72 13.59 -12.22 12.55
CA SER A 72 14.50 -13.35 12.51
C SER A 72 13.71 -14.63 12.34
N VAL A 73 14.36 -15.73 11.95
CA VAL A 73 13.71 -17.05 11.85
C VAL A 73 12.96 -17.39 13.13
N TYR A 74 13.59 -17.12 14.27
CA TYR A 74 13.07 -17.50 15.57
C TYR A 74 12.00 -16.56 16.12
N SER A 75 12.04 -15.26 15.79
CA SER A 75 10.93 -14.35 16.12
C SER A 75 9.71 -14.63 15.27
N LEU A 76 9.90 -15.05 14.01
CA LEU A 76 8.85 -15.52 13.14
C LEU A 76 8.23 -16.83 13.68
N GLU A 77 9.06 -17.82 14.02
CA GLU A 77 8.62 -19.09 14.60
C GLU A 77 7.86 -18.90 15.93
N LEU A 78 8.37 -18.03 16.83
CA LEU A 78 7.68 -17.70 18.07
C LEU A 78 6.33 -17.02 17.83
N SER A 79 6.23 -16.15 16.84
CA SER A 79 4.98 -15.47 16.49
C SER A 79 3.95 -16.44 15.92
N LEU A 80 4.38 -17.35 15.03
CA LEU A 80 3.55 -18.41 14.48
C LEU A 80 3.03 -19.34 15.58
N LEU A 81 3.90 -19.77 16.50
CA LEU A 81 3.50 -20.64 17.61
C LEU A 81 2.62 -19.93 18.64
N THR A 82 2.86 -18.65 18.92
CA THR A 82 1.98 -17.88 19.81
C THR A 82 0.60 -17.70 19.19
N SER A 83 0.53 -17.44 17.88
CA SER A 83 -0.72 -17.37 17.13
C SER A 83 -1.47 -18.70 17.14
N LEU A 84 -0.77 -19.80 16.83
CA LEU A 84 -1.29 -21.17 16.91
C LEU A 84 -1.88 -21.46 18.30
N VAL A 85 -1.14 -21.15 19.36
CA VAL A 85 -1.57 -21.41 20.74
C VAL A 85 -2.77 -20.54 21.11
N ASN A 86 -2.79 -19.27 20.74
CA ASN A 86 -3.94 -18.38 20.99
C ASN A 86 -5.20 -18.88 20.28
N GLN A 87 -5.10 -19.25 19.00
CA GLN A 87 -6.21 -19.82 18.24
C GLN A 87 -6.67 -21.15 18.85
N SER A 88 -5.74 -22.00 19.26
CA SER A 88 -6.05 -23.29 19.90
C SER A 88 -6.76 -23.10 21.25
N ILE A 89 -6.30 -22.16 22.09
CA ILE A 89 -6.92 -21.84 23.39
C ILE A 89 -8.33 -21.27 23.19
N PHE A 90 -8.51 -20.38 22.20
CA PHE A 90 -9.83 -19.83 21.88
C PHE A 90 -10.82 -20.94 21.51
N VAL A 91 -10.44 -21.83 20.58
CA VAL A 91 -11.27 -22.97 20.16
C VAL A 91 -11.58 -23.91 21.33
N LEU A 92 -10.59 -24.20 22.19
CA LEU A 92 -10.75 -25.07 23.37
C LEU A 92 -11.65 -24.46 24.45
N ASN A 93 -11.60 -23.14 24.67
CA ASN A 93 -12.43 -22.46 25.66
C ASN A 93 -13.88 -22.32 25.19
N GLU A 94 -14.10 -22.02 23.91
CA GLU A 94 -15.43 -22.03 23.28
C GLU A 94 -16.07 -23.42 23.41
N THR A 95 -15.33 -24.49 23.08
CA THR A 95 -15.84 -25.86 23.25
C THR A 95 -16.11 -26.22 24.72
N ARG A 96 -15.28 -25.76 25.67
CA ARG A 96 -15.48 -26.03 27.11
C ARG A 96 -16.65 -25.26 27.72
N ALA A 97 -16.85 -24.00 27.34
CA ALA A 97 -17.99 -23.18 27.77
C ALA A 97 -19.32 -23.77 27.29
N LEU A 98 -19.32 -24.33 26.08
CA LEU A 98 -20.47 -25.03 25.52
C LEU A 98 -20.86 -26.28 26.34
N VAL A 99 -19.89 -27.00 26.90
CA VAL A 99 -20.09 -28.23 27.69
C VAL A 99 -20.45 -27.96 29.15
N ASN A 100 -19.87 -26.93 29.78
CA ASN A 100 -20.18 -26.60 31.17
C ASN A 100 -21.60 -26.01 31.36
N SER A 101 -22.13 -25.32 30.34
CA SER A 101 -23.51 -24.82 30.36
C SER A 101 -24.56 -25.95 30.40
N THR A 102 -24.18 -27.18 30.07
CA THR A 102 -25.05 -28.37 30.04
C THR A 102 -24.98 -29.22 31.33
N TYR A 103 -23.93 -29.08 32.15
CA TYR A 103 -23.75 -29.83 33.41
C TYR A 103 -24.59 -29.30 34.58
N HIS A 104 -24.92 -28.00 34.59
CA HIS A 104 -25.74 -27.39 35.65
C HIS A 104 -27.23 -27.79 35.61
N ALA A 105 -27.69 -28.49 34.58
CA ALA A 105 -29.07 -28.97 34.46
C ALA A 105 -29.36 -30.24 35.28
N GLU A 106 -28.34 -30.92 35.81
CA GLU A 106 -28.48 -32.26 36.42
C GLU A 106 -28.65 -32.23 37.96
N SER A 107 -28.23 -31.16 38.65
CA SER A 107 -28.25 -31.11 40.13
C SER A 107 -29.65 -30.95 40.74
N SER A 108 -30.66 -30.64 39.93
CA SER A 108 -32.05 -30.40 40.35
C SER A 108 -32.91 -31.67 40.37
N LEU A 109 -32.44 -32.81 39.84
CA LEU A 109 -33.25 -34.03 39.70
C LEU A 109 -33.19 -34.97 40.91
N SER A 110 -32.17 -34.88 41.77
CA SER A 110 -31.93 -35.85 42.87
C SER A 110 -32.80 -35.67 44.12
N ALA A 111 -33.51 -34.53 44.27
CA ALA A 111 -34.19 -34.19 45.54
C ALA A 111 -35.66 -34.62 45.65
N ASN A 112 -36.30 -35.11 44.57
CA ASN A 112 -37.76 -35.26 44.52
C ASN A 112 -38.31 -36.68 44.74
N LEU A 113 -37.47 -37.69 44.96
CA LEU A 113 -37.92 -39.09 45.03
C LEU A 113 -38.54 -39.54 46.37
N SER A 114 -38.49 -38.74 47.45
CA SER A 114 -39.05 -39.14 48.77
C SER A 114 -40.49 -38.69 49.02
N LYS A 115 -41.11 -37.92 48.13
CA LYS A 115 -42.42 -37.26 48.35
C LYS A 115 -43.64 -37.94 47.71
N ILE A 116 -43.43 -39.07 47.03
CA ILE A 116 -44.43 -39.69 46.14
C ILE A 116 -45.45 -40.59 46.89
N ASN A 117 -45.15 -41.09 48.09
CA ASN A 117 -45.99 -42.11 48.74
C ASN A 117 -47.26 -41.61 49.47
N SER A 118 -47.48 -40.30 49.61
CA SER A 118 -48.66 -39.77 50.34
C SER A 118 -49.75 -39.17 49.45
N LEU A 119 -49.56 -39.12 48.13
CA LEU A 119 -50.47 -38.43 47.19
C LEU A 119 -51.53 -39.32 46.52
N VAL A 120 -51.45 -40.64 46.69
CA VAL A 120 -52.31 -41.59 45.95
C VAL A 120 -53.76 -41.63 46.48
N TYR A 121 -54.03 -41.27 47.74
CA TYR A 121 -55.38 -41.36 48.31
C TYR A 121 -56.29 -40.14 48.10
N SER A 122 -55.81 -39.01 47.59
CA SER A 122 -56.61 -37.78 47.40
C SER A 122 -57.09 -37.53 45.95
N LEU A 123 -56.72 -38.41 45.01
CA LEU A 123 -56.97 -38.24 43.57
C LEU A 123 -58.43 -38.47 43.16
N ALA A 124 -59.14 -39.37 43.83
CA ALA A 124 -60.42 -39.89 43.36
C ALA A 124 -61.60 -38.90 43.49
N SER A 125 -61.48 -37.83 44.30
CA SER A 125 -62.60 -36.92 44.60
C SER A 125 -62.67 -35.66 43.71
N ASN A 126 -61.63 -35.34 42.92
CA ASN A 126 -61.55 -34.06 42.20
C ASN A 126 -61.94 -34.12 40.71
N LEU A 127 -62.18 -35.30 40.15
CA LEU A 127 -62.45 -35.46 38.71
C LEU A 127 -63.85 -35.00 38.27
N THR A 128 -64.82 -34.89 39.18
CA THR A 128 -66.22 -34.52 38.84
C THR A 128 -66.48 -33.02 38.74
N LYS A 129 -65.58 -32.14 39.23
CA LYS A 129 -65.73 -30.67 39.14
C LYS A 129 -65.17 -30.04 37.85
N LEU A 130 -64.37 -30.78 37.09
CA LEU A 130 -63.62 -30.27 35.94
C LEU A 130 -64.48 -30.07 34.67
N ASP A 131 -65.51 -30.91 34.49
CA ASP A 131 -66.34 -30.95 33.28
C ASP A 131 -67.21 -29.68 33.07
N GLY A 132 -67.48 -28.93 34.14
CA GLY A 132 -68.28 -27.69 34.08
C GLY A 132 -67.53 -26.47 33.52
N GLN A 133 -66.20 -26.41 33.65
CA GLN A 133 -65.40 -25.22 33.31
C GLN A 133 -64.98 -25.19 31.83
N ILE A 134 -64.95 -26.35 31.18
CA ILE A 134 -64.44 -26.55 29.81
C ILE A 134 -65.41 -25.98 28.76
N ARG A 135 -66.71 -25.98 29.04
CA ARG A 135 -67.74 -25.48 28.10
C ARG A 135 -67.72 -23.94 27.92
N ASN A 136 -67.42 -23.18 28.97
CA ASN A 136 -67.37 -21.71 28.90
C ASN A 136 -66.14 -21.18 28.13
N PHE A 137 -65.06 -21.96 28.09
CA PHE A 137 -63.80 -21.59 27.45
C PHE A 137 -63.88 -21.60 25.92
N THR A 138 -64.65 -22.52 25.35
CA THR A 138 -64.79 -22.72 23.90
C THR A 138 -65.48 -21.55 23.20
N ALA A 139 -66.46 -20.92 23.86
CA ALA A 139 -67.22 -19.80 23.28
C ALA A 139 -66.40 -18.50 23.11
N LEU A 140 -65.39 -18.28 23.96
CA LEU A 140 -64.55 -17.07 23.95
C LEU A 140 -63.50 -17.07 22.83
N VAL A 141 -62.96 -18.24 22.51
CA VAL A 141 -61.92 -18.42 21.50
C VAL A 141 -62.42 -18.09 20.09
N TYR A 142 -63.69 -18.37 19.82
CA TYR A 142 -64.29 -18.15 18.50
C TYR A 142 -64.41 -16.66 18.12
N SER A 143 -64.64 -15.76 19.10
CA SER A 143 -64.81 -14.33 18.82
C SER A 143 -63.48 -13.59 18.53
N ILE A 144 -62.37 -14.07 19.09
CA ILE A 144 -61.02 -13.49 18.93
C ILE A 144 -60.43 -13.82 17.54
N SER A 145 -60.78 -14.96 16.96
CA SER A 145 -60.31 -15.40 15.63
C SER A 145 -60.84 -14.52 14.49
N GLN A 146 -62.00 -13.89 14.64
CA GLN A 146 -62.62 -13.05 13.61
C GLN A 146 -61.94 -11.68 13.46
N SER A 147 -61.43 -11.09 14.55
CA SER A 147 -60.80 -9.76 14.53
C SER A 147 -59.36 -9.75 13.99
N GLU A 148 -58.66 -10.89 14.04
CA GLU A 148 -57.29 -11.07 13.54
C GLU A 148 -57.22 -10.98 12.00
N HIS A 149 -58.18 -11.60 11.30
CA HIS A 149 -58.15 -11.75 9.85
C HIS A 149 -58.28 -10.41 9.11
N ALA A 150 -59.16 -9.53 9.59
CA ALA A 150 -59.35 -8.19 9.01
C ALA A 150 -58.12 -7.28 9.16
N LEU A 151 -57.26 -7.53 10.15
CA LEU A 151 -56.09 -6.72 10.44
C LEU A 151 -54.89 -7.12 9.56
N PHE A 152 -54.79 -8.42 9.23
CA PHE A 152 -53.74 -8.99 8.38
C PHE A 152 -53.79 -8.45 6.94
N GLU A 153 -54.97 -8.37 6.32
CA GLU A 153 -55.09 -7.88 4.94
C GLU A 153 -54.65 -6.42 4.80
N ASN A 154 -55.03 -5.57 5.75
CA ASN A 154 -54.71 -4.15 5.72
C ASN A 154 -53.21 -3.86 5.88
N ILE A 155 -52.49 -4.63 6.71
CA ILE A 155 -51.04 -4.49 6.89
C ILE A 155 -50.29 -4.88 5.62
N THR A 156 -50.77 -5.90 4.91
CA THR A 156 -50.13 -6.41 3.68
C THR A 156 -50.16 -5.36 2.56
N VAL A 157 -51.30 -4.70 2.37
CA VAL A 157 -51.46 -3.62 1.37
C VAL A 157 -50.57 -2.41 1.68
N LEU A 158 -50.40 -2.08 2.96
CA LEU A 158 -49.58 -0.95 3.40
C LEU A 158 -48.08 -1.17 3.12
N ASN A 159 -47.57 -2.37 3.43
CA ASN A 159 -46.16 -2.73 3.19
C ASN A 159 -45.80 -2.71 1.70
N GLN A 160 -46.72 -3.11 0.82
CA GLN A 160 -46.52 -3.05 -0.63
C GLN A 160 -46.24 -1.61 -1.10
N LYS A 161 -46.98 -0.62 -0.59
CA LYS A 161 -46.79 0.78 -0.96
C LYS A 161 -45.46 1.35 -0.45
N LEU A 162 -45.07 0.99 0.78
CA LEU A 162 -43.80 1.43 1.38
C LEU A 162 -42.57 0.87 0.65
N TYR A 163 -42.65 -0.39 0.20
CA TYR A 163 -41.57 -1.04 -0.52
C TYR A 163 -41.32 -0.40 -1.90
N LEU A 164 -42.38 -0.06 -2.63
CA LEU A 164 -42.30 0.59 -3.94
C LEU A 164 -41.62 1.97 -3.84
N ILE A 165 -42.04 2.81 -2.89
CA ILE A 165 -41.49 4.16 -2.69
C ILE A 165 -39.98 4.12 -2.38
N ARG A 166 -39.52 3.20 -1.54
CA ARG A 166 -38.08 3.05 -1.24
C ARG A 166 -37.28 2.68 -2.49
N ASN A 167 -37.78 1.73 -3.26
CA ASN A 167 -37.05 1.23 -4.43
C ASN A 167 -36.96 2.27 -5.55
N GLU A 168 -38.03 3.05 -5.76
CA GLU A 168 -38.02 4.19 -6.69
C GLU A 168 -36.97 5.24 -6.27
N THR A 169 -36.85 5.51 -4.97
CA THR A 169 -35.88 6.46 -4.41
C THR A 169 -34.42 6.00 -4.59
N ILE A 170 -34.15 4.72 -4.30
CA ILE A 170 -32.82 4.13 -4.49
C ILE A 170 -32.45 4.12 -5.98
N SER A 171 -33.42 3.81 -6.85
CA SER A 171 -33.23 3.83 -8.30
C SER A 171 -32.84 5.24 -8.79
N ALA A 172 -33.57 6.27 -8.35
CA ALA A 172 -33.26 7.67 -8.70
C ALA A 172 -31.85 8.10 -8.24
N ILE A 173 -31.45 7.76 -7.01
CA ILE A 173 -30.11 8.07 -6.50
C ILE A 173 -29.01 7.33 -7.29
N ASN A 174 -29.26 6.09 -7.67
CA ASN A 174 -28.31 5.34 -8.51
C ASN A 174 -28.20 5.93 -9.91
N GLN A 175 -29.30 6.43 -10.50
CA GLN A 175 -29.26 7.17 -11.75
C GLN A 175 -28.45 8.46 -11.65
N VAL A 176 -28.56 9.23 -10.56
CA VAL A 176 -27.71 10.43 -10.34
C VAL A 176 -26.23 10.06 -10.35
N ASN A 177 -25.84 8.97 -9.66
CA ASN A 177 -24.45 8.52 -9.64
C ASN A 177 -23.94 8.04 -11.01
N LEU A 178 -24.79 7.36 -11.78
CA LEU A 178 -24.46 6.93 -13.14
C LEU A 178 -24.26 8.14 -14.07
N VAL A 179 -25.16 9.13 -14.01
CA VAL A 179 -25.05 10.36 -14.80
C VAL A 179 -23.83 11.18 -14.38
N ALA A 180 -23.51 11.26 -13.09
CA ALA A 180 -22.29 11.91 -12.60
C ALA A 180 -21.00 11.26 -13.16
N SER A 181 -20.98 9.93 -13.23
CA SER A 181 -19.87 9.19 -13.84
C SER A 181 -19.75 9.48 -15.35
N GLN A 182 -20.87 9.53 -16.07
CA GLN A 182 -20.91 9.87 -17.49
C GLN A 182 -20.46 11.31 -17.76
N ILE A 183 -20.84 12.27 -16.91
CA ILE A 183 -20.39 13.67 -16.99
C ILE A 183 -18.87 13.73 -16.84
N ASN A 184 -18.30 13.04 -15.85
CA ASN A 184 -16.86 13.04 -15.62
C ASN A 184 -16.08 12.44 -16.82
N ALA A 185 -16.52 11.28 -17.32
CA ALA A 185 -15.91 10.64 -18.48
C ALA A 185 -16.00 11.51 -19.76
N THR A 186 -17.12 12.22 -19.93
CA THR A 186 -17.32 13.11 -21.08
C THR A 186 -16.48 14.37 -20.97
N ASN A 187 -16.42 15.00 -19.79
CA ASN A 187 -15.58 16.17 -19.52
C ASN A 187 -14.09 15.86 -19.81
N GLN A 188 -13.57 14.73 -19.31
CA GLN A 188 -12.20 14.31 -19.57
C GLN A 188 -11.89 14.14 -21.06
N ARG A 189 -12.81 13.54 -21.82
CA ARG A 189 -12.64 13.34 -23.27
C ARG A 189 -12.64 14.67 -24.04
N VAL A 190 -13.53 15.59 -23.69
CA VAL A 190 -13.62 16.90 -24.37
C VAL A 190 -12.41 17.76 -24.02
N TYR A 191 -11.93 17.74 -22.78
CA TYR A 191 -10.71 18.46 -22.40
C TYR A 191 -9.43 17.82 -22.94
N ALA A 192 -9.38 16.50 -23.09
CA ALA A 192 -8.30 15.84 -23.82
C ALA A 192 -8.25 16.33 -25.29
N LEU A 193 -9.40 16.44 -25.94
CA LEU A 193 -9.51 16.99 -27.29
C LEU A 193 -9.11 18.48 -27.34
N TYR A 194 -9.51 19.28 -26.34
CA TYR A 194 -9.11 20.69 -26.20
C TYR A 194 -7.59 20.85 -26.14
N TYR A 195 -6.92 20.04 -25.30
CA TYR A 195 -5.47 20.07 -25.18
C TYR A 195 -4.76 19.55 -26.45
N GLN A 196 -5.31 18.54 -27.12
CA GLN A 196 -4.80 18.05 -28.40
C GLN A 196 -4.86 19.14 -29.48
N ILE A 197 -5.99 19.85 -29.60
CA ILE A 197 -6.16 20.97 -30.54
C ILE A 197 -5.15 22.10 -30.23
N GLY A 198 -4.96 22.44 -28.95
CA GLY A 198 -3.95 23.42 -28.54
C GLY A 198 -2.51 22.97 -28.83
N GLY A 199 -2.22 21.67 -28.71
CA GLY A 199 -0.94 21.08 -29.10
C GLY A 199 -0.70 21.14 -30.61
N TYR A 200 -1.72 20.82 -31.41
CA TYR A 200 -1.65 20.91 -32.86
C TYR A 200 -1.54 22.35 -33.37
N SER A 201 -2.23 23.33 -32.75
CA SER A 201 -2.10 24.73 -33.14
C SER A 201 -0.69 25.26 -32.86
N ARG A 202 -0.08 24.88 -31.73
CA ARG A 202 1.33 25.17 -31.44
C ARG A 202 2.28 24.50 -32.42
N PHE A 203 2.08 23.21 -32.71
CA PHE A 203 2.88 22.48 -33.70
C PHE A 203 2.91 23.18 -35.07
N VAL A 204 1.76 23.69 -35.54
CA VAL A 204 1.64 24.30 -36.86
C VAL A 204 2.19 25.73 -36.90
N TYR A 205 1.97 26.53 -35.85
CA TYR A 205 2.18 27.99 -35.91
C TYR A 205 3.29 28.54 -35.00
N GLU A 206 3.73 27.83 -33.96
CA GLU A 206 4.68 28.36 -32.97
C GLU A 206 6.06 28.68 -33.56
N ALA A 207 6.69 27.72 -34.25
CA ALA A 207 8.00 27.94 -34.88
C ALA A 207 7.95 28.97 -36.03
N PRO A 208 6.95 28.94 -36.94
CA PRO A 208 6.72 30.01 -37.92
C PRO A 208 6.52 31.40 -37.28
N TYR A 209 5.74 31.48 -36.20
CA TYR A 209 5.50 32.75 -35.51
C TYR A 209 6.79 33.31 -34.90
N LEU A 210 7.57 32.48 -34.22
CA LEU A 210 8.86 32.87 -33.63
C LEU A 210 9.87 33.31 -34.70
N PHE A 211 9.85 32.67 -35.86
CA PHE A 211 10.65 33.08 -37.01
C PHE A 211 10.27 34.50 -37.45
N VAL A 212 8.99 34.76 -37.73
CA VAL A 212 8.51 36.04 -38.27
C VAL A 212 8.66 37.19 -37.26
N SER A 213 8.35 36.93 -35.99
CA SER A 213 8.53 37.90 -34.91
C SER A 213 10.01 38.26 -34.69
N SER A 214 10.91 37.27 -34.72
CA SER A 214 12.36 37.52 -34.66
C SER A 214 12.82 38.30 -35.89
N TRP A 215 12.34 37.94 -37.08
CA TRP A 215 12.64 38.61 -38.34
C TRP A 215 12.27 40.09 -38.30
N LEU A 216 11.04 40.41 -37.85
CA LEU A 216 10.56 41.78 -37.69
C LEU A 216 11.34 42.55 -36.62
N ALA A 217 11.71 41.90 -35.50
CA ALA A 217 12.51 42.53 -34.45
C ALA A 217 13.92 42.90 -34.93
N TYR A 218 14.57 42.05 -35.73
CA TYR A 218 15.87 42.38 -36.33
C TYR A 218 15.77 43.47 -37.39
N TYR A 219 14.69 43.47 -38.19
CA TYR A 219 14.42 44.53 -39.16
C TYR A 219 14.15 45.88 -38.49
N SER A 220 13.38 45.91 -37.39
CA SER A 220 13.11 47.15 -36.64
C SER A 220 14.36 47.72 -35.98
N ASN A 221 15.27 46.86 -35.53
CA ASN A 221 16.53 47.27 -34.92
C ASN A 221 17.53 47.80 -35.97
N ASN A 222 17.57 47.21 -37.17
CA ASN A 222 18.49 47.59 -38.24
C ASN A 222 17.85 47.38 -39.63
N PRO A 223 17.20 48.41 -40.21
CA PRO A 223 16.50 48.29 -41.50
C PRO A 223 17.44 48.13 -42.72
N ASN A 224 18.76 48.26 -42.51
CA ASN A 224 19.77 48.11 -43.56
C ASN A 224 20.18 46.66 -43.82
N TYR A 225 19.69 45.69 -43.03
CA TYR A 225 19.99 44.28 -43.27
C TYR A 225 19.36 43.78 -44.58
N THR A 226 20.14 42.96 -45.29
CA THR A 226 19.64 42.25 -46.49
C THR A 226 18.66 41.15 -46.08
N LEU A 227 17.78 40.76 -47.01
CA LEU A 227 16.75 39.75 -46.75
C LEU A 227 17.35 38.42 -46.28
N SER A 228 18.47 37.98 -46.87
CA SER A 228 19.19 36.76 -46.48
C SER A 228 19.82 36.86 -45.09
N GLN A 229 20.30 38.04 -44.67
CA GLN A 229 20.82 38.25 -43.32
C GLN A 229 19.69 38.18 -42.26
N LEU A 230 18.52 38.74 -42.56
CA LEU A 230 17.36 38.69 -41.67
C LEU A 230 16.82 37.25 -41.55
N ASP A 231 16.70 36.52 -42.65
CA ASP A 231 16.28 35.10 -42.64
C ASP A 231 17.24 34.23 -41.81
N PHE A 232 18.54 34.45 -41.95
CA PHE A 232 19.56 33.72 -41.18
C PHE A 232 19.46 34.01 -39.67
N LEU A 233 19.34 35.28 -39.28
CA LEU A 233 19.23 35.68 -37.88
C LEU A 233 17.93 35.19 -37.25
N ALA A 234 16.81 35.31 -37.96
CA ALA A 234 15.51 34.82 -37.51
C ALA A 234 15.51 33.30 -37.31
N ASN A 235 16.06 32.53 -38.26
CA ASN A 235 16.15 31.08 -38.17
C ASN A 235 16.99 30.65 -36.95
N ARG A 236 18.14 31.30 -36.72
CA ARG A 236 18.99 31.04 -35.55
C ARG A 236 18.24 31.29 -34.24
N SER A 237 17.42 32.33 -34.16
CA SER A 237 16.62 32.64 -32.97
C SER A 237 15.59 31.55 -32.68
N VAL A 238 14.92 30.99 -33.69
CA VAL A 238 13.97 29.89 -33.50
C VAL A 238 14.65 28.68 -32.87
N TYR A 239 15.78 28.24 -33.41
CA TYR A 239 16.54 27.12 -32.82
C TYR A 239 17.01 27.41 -31.37
N SER A 240 17.35 28.66 -31.04
CA SER A 240 17.78 29.01 -29.68
C SER A 240 16.65 29.09 -28.66
N LEU A 241 15.45 29.52 -29.07
CA LEU A 241 14.30 29.76 -28.19
C LEU A 241 13.44 28.51 -27.98
N THR A 242 13.57 27.53 -28.87
CA THR A 242 12.71 26.34 -28.90
C THR A 242 13.50 25.03 -28.87
N ASN A 243 14.60 25.02 -28.12
CA ASN A 243 15.50 23.87 -28.01
C ASN A 243 14.78 22.55 -27.62
N SER A 244 13.65 22.62 -26.92
CA SER A 244 12.81 21.46 -26.55
C SER A 244 11.78 21.03 -27.60
N LEU A 245 11.43 21.89 -28.57
CA LEU A 245 10.44 21.58 -29.62
C LEU A 245 11.05 20.84 -30.81
N PHE A 246 12.35 21.02 -31.05
CA PHE A 246 13.08 20.39 -32.15
C PHE A 246 13.64 18.99 -31.85
N ASP A 247 13.37 18.44 -30.66
CA ASP A 247 13.55 17.00 -30.39
C ASP A 247 12.59 16.12 -31.22
N ASN A 248 11.59 16.73 -31.88
CA ASN A 248 10.66 16.05 -32.77
C ASN A 248 11.10 16.15 -34.25
N PRO A 249 11.53 15.03 -34.89
CA PRO A 249 11.97 15.03 -36.28
C PRO A 249 10.91 15.50 -37.27
N SER A 250 9.63 15.32 -36.94
CA SER A 250 8.50 15.73 -37.77
C SER A 250 8.31 17.24 -37.76
N LEU A 251 8.53 17.90 -36.62
CA LEU A 251 8.46 19.35 -36.48
C LEU A 251 9.64 20.02 -37.20
N VAL A 252 10.84 19.45 -37.09
CA VAL A 252 12.02 19.89 -37.86
C VAL A 252 11.74 19.80 -39.36
N SER A 253 11.19 18.67 -39.81
CA SER A 253 10.87 18.45 -41.22
C SER A 253 9.82 19.44 -41.72
N TYR A 254 8.76 19.68 -40.95
CA TYR A 254 7.72 20.67 -41.26
C TYR A 254 8.27 22.11 -41.29
N TYR A 255 9.09 22.49 -40.31
CA TYR A 255 9.69 23.82 -40.23
C TYR A 255 10.66 24.09 -41.41
N ASN A 256 11.44 23.09 -41.83
CA ASN A 256 12.29 23.20 -43.01
C ASN A 256 11.47 23.39 -44.30
N LEU A 257 10.32 22.71 -44.43
CA LEU A 257 9.38 22.96 -45.53
C LEU A 257 8.84 24.41 -45.49
N PHE A 258 8.49 24.91 -44.31
CA PHE A 258 8.06 26.30 -44.12
C PHE A 258 9.14 27.30 -44.57
N LEU A 259 10.41 27.12 -44.17
CA LEU A 259 11.51 28.00 -44.57
C LEU A 259 11.74 28.01 -46.09
N GLY A 260 11.65 26.84 -46.74
CA GLY A 260 11.77 26.74 -48.19
C GLY A 260 10.65 27.49 -48.93
N VAL A 261 9.42 27.37 -48.44
CA VAL A 261 8.27 28.09 -49.02
C VAL A 261 8.36 29.60 -48.73
N TRP A 262 8.76 30.00 -47.52
CA TRP A 262 8.97 31.39 -47.15
C TRP A 262 9.98 32.08 -48.08
N SER A 263 11.14 31.46 -48.28
CA SER A 263 12.19 32.00 -49.15
C SER A 263 11.72 32.18 -50.60
N ASN A 264 10.93 31.23 -51.11
CA ASN A 264 10.36 31.32 -52.46
C ASN A 264 9.34 32.47 -52.59
N LEU A 265 8.51 32.68 -51.58
CA LEU A 265 7.50 33.76 -51.56
C LEU A 265 8.13 35.16 -51.41
N THR A 266 9.29 35.27 -50.75
CA THR A 266 9.95 36.55 -50.49
C THR A 266 11.00 36.94 -51.54
N GLN A 267 11.45 36.00 -52.37
CA GLN A 267 12.52 36.22 -53.36
C GLN A 267 12.23 37.34 -54.37
N SER A 268 10.97 37.59 -54.70
CA SER A 268 10.54 38.65 -55.64
C SER A 268 10.17 39.98 -54.97
N LEU A 269 10.33 40.12 -53.65
CA LEU A 269 9.88 41.27 -52.87
C LEU A 269 11.06 42.05 -52.26
N THR A 270 10.89 43.36 -52.07
CA THR A 270 11.87 44.18 -51.33
C THR A 270 11.75 43.95 -49.82
N THR A 271 12.84 44.12 -49.05
CA THR A 271 12.84 43.97 -47.58
C THR A 271 11.74 44.77 -46.88
N LYS A 272 11.44 45.98 -47.39
CA LYS A 272 10.38 46.84 -46.87
C LYS A 272 8.98 46.30 -47.15
N GLN A 273 8.74 45.72 -48.33
CA GLN A 273 7.46 45.08 -48.67
C GLN A 273 7.23 43.82 -47.82
N VAL A 274 8.27 43.02 -47.61
CA VAL A 274 8.19 41.84 -46.73
C VAL A 274 7.88 42.25 -45.30
N ALA A 275 8.51 43.30 -44.78
CA ALA A 275 8.24 43.80 -43.42
C ALA A 275 6.79 44.30 -43.24
N GLN A 276 6.17 44.88 -44.27
CA GLN A 276 4.77 45.36 -44.22
C GLN A 276 3.74 44.22 -44.22
N GLN A 277 4.09 43.05 -44.78
CA GLN A 277 3.16 41.93 -44.97
C GLN A 277 3.67 40.61 -44.34
N ALA A 278 4.62 40.69 -43.40
CA ALA A 278 5.37 39.53 -42.93
C ALA A 278 4.48 38.40 -42.38
N PHE A 279 3.45 38.73 -41.58
CA PHE A 279 2.51 37.74 -41.05
C PHE A 279 1.56 37.18 -42.13
N GLU A 280 1.18 37.97 -43.15
CA GLU A 280 0.36 37.46 -44.27
C GLU A 280 1.15 36.49 -45.16
N ILE A 281 2.41 36.83 -45.46
CA ILE A 281 3.34 35.97 -46.19
C ILE A 281 3.57 34.68 -45.39
N ALA A 282 3.70 34.78 -44.07
CA ALA A 282 3.90 33.62 -43.20
C ALA A 282 2.68 32.71 -43.14
N ASN A 283 1.47 33.27 -43.05
CA ASN A 283 0.23 32.50 -43.11
C ASN A 283 0.11 31.73 -44.43
N ARG A 284 0.47 32.35 -45.57
CA ARG A 284 0.52 31.67 -46.87
C ARG A 284 1.60 30.59 -46.92
N ALA A 285 2.77 30.85 -46.35
CA ALA A 285 3.85 29.88 -46.28
C ALA A 285 3.47 28.65 -45.43
N VAL A 286 2.82 28.86 -44.28
CA VAL A 286 2.27 27.80 -43.43
C VAL A 286 1.21 26.98 -44.17
N TYR A 287 0.27 27.62 -44.85
CA TYR A 287 -0.77 26.90 -45.59
C TYR A 287 -0.17 25.98 -46.68
N LEU A 288 0.78 26.50 -47.46
CA LEU A 288 1.43 25.75 -48.52
C LEU A 288 2.36 24.64 -47.97
N SER A 289 3.15 24.91 -46.93
CA SER A 289 4.02 23.91 -46.31
C SER A 289 3.21 22.79 -45.65
N LEU A 290 2.12 23.14 -44.96
CA LEU A 290 1.24 22.17 -44.33
C LEU A 290 0.56 21.27 -45.36
N SER A 291 0.11 21.80 -46.51
CA SER A 291 -0.51 20.99 -47.57
C SER A 291 0.41 19.88 -48.11
N VAL A 292 1.74 20.12 -48.10
CA VAL A 292 2.75 19.14 -48.47
C VAL A 292 3.01 18.16 -47.32
N PHE A 293 3.13 18.67 -46.10
CA PHE A 293 3.36 17.87 -44.89
C PHE A 293 2.21 16.92 -44.57
N LEU A 294 0.96 17.29 -44.82
CA LEU A 294 -0.21 16.45 -44.59
C LEU A 294 -0.19 15.14 -45.40
N LYS A 295 0.53 15.10 -46.53
CA LYS A 295 0.68 13.88 -47.35
C LYS A 295 1.59 12.83 -46.69
N SER A 296 2.42 13.23 -45.74
CA SER A 296 3.38 12.36 -45.03
C SER A 296 2.90 11.88 -43.66
N VAL A 297 1.68 12.24 -43.25
CA VAL A 297 1.15 12.01 -41.90
C VAL A 297 -0.11 11.11 -41.96
N PRO A 298 -0.37 10.24 -40.97
CA PRO A 298 -1.58 9.42 -40.92
C PRO A 298 -2.87 10.23 -41.07
N GLN A 299 -3.85 9.68 -41.79
CA GLN A 299 -5.09 10.37 -42.21
C GLN A 299 -5.89 10.97 -41.04
N GLN A 300 -5.86 10.34 -39.86
CA GLN A 300 -6.53 10.82 -38.65
C GLN A 300 -5.90 12.09 -38.06
N VAL A 301 -4.57 12.22 -38.16
CA VAL A 301 -3.84 13.40 -37.68
C VAL A 301 -3.92 14.49 -38.76
N ALA A 302 -3.92 14.10 -40.03
CA ALA A 302 -4.05 15.02 -41.15
C ALA A 302 -5.38 15.78 -41.17
N SER A 303 -6.50 15.13 -40.81
CA SER A 303 -7.81 15.78 -40.75
C SER A 303 -7.90 16.86 -39.66
N VAL A 304 -7.34 16.59 -38.48
CA VAL A 304 -7.33 17.53 -37.36
C VAL A 304 -6.38 18.70 -37.63
N LEU A 305 -5.18 18.44 -38.17
CA LEU A 305 -4.25 19.49 -38.58
C LEU A 305 -4.81 20.40 -39.68
N ALA A 306 -5.57 19.84 -40.63
CA ALA A 306 -6.26 20.62 -41.65
C ALA A 306 -7.37 21.51 -41.07
N LEU A 307 -8.13 21.02 -40.09
CA LEU A 307 -9.14 21.81 -39.37
C LEU A 307 -8.50 22.93 -38.54
N VAL A 308 -7.40 22.65 -37.85
CA VAL A 308 -6.61 23.67 -37.15
C VAL A 308 -6.13 24.76 -38.11
N ALA A 309 -5.65 24.38 -39.30
CA ALA A 309 -5.20 25.36 -40.28
C ALA A 309 -6.32 26.24 -40.89
N GLN A 310 -7.57 25.78 -40.83
CA GLN A 310 -8.74 26.57 -41.27
C GLN A 310 -9.24 27.54 -40.21
N TRP A 311 -9.07 27.21 -38.93
CA TRP A 311 -9.60 27.98 -37.80
C TRP A 311 -8.59 28.94 -37.17
N PHE A 312 -7.29 28.72 -37.38
CA PHE A 312 -6.23 29.50 -36.78
C PHE A 312 -5.39 30.23 -37.81
N ASN A 313 -4.95 31.42 -37.44
CA ASN A 313 -3.89 32.15 -38.11
C ASN A 313 -2.63 32.17 -37.23
N ILE A 314 -1.49 32.52 -37.81
CA ILE A 314 -0.19 32.60 -37.11
C ILE A 314 -0.19 33.56 -35.91
N THR A 315 -1.11 34.52 -35.86
CA THR A 315 -1.26 35.47 -34.75
C THR A 315 -2.20 34.98 -33.65
N ASP A 316 -3.09 34.04 -33.97
CA ASP A 316 -4.22 33.65 -33.11
C ASP A 316 -4.12 32.20 -32.61
N TYR A 317 -3.03 31.49 -32.91
CA TYR A 317 -2.85 30.08 -32.58
C TYR A 317 -2.91 29.76 -31.07
N THR A 318 -2.69 30.76 -30.21
CA THR A 318 -2.82 30.67 -28.74
C THR A 318 -4.18 31.17 -28.22
N ASN A 319 -5.11 31.58 -29.07
CA ASN A 319 -6.40 32.11 -28.66
C ASN A 319 -7.29 30.99 -28.08
N THR A 320 -7.51 31.05 -26.77
CA THR A 320 -8.27 30.04 -26.02
C THR A 320 -9.74 29.98 -26.41
N GLN A 321 -10.34 31.07 -26.90
CA GLN A 321 -11.74 31.09 -27.35
C GLN A 321 -11.91 30.36 -28.70
N LEU A 322 -10.95 30.50 -29.61
CA LEU A 322 -10.94 29.76 -30.88
C LEU A 322 -10.66 28.27 -30.65
N GLN A 323 -9.76 27.94 -29.72
CA GLN A 323 -9.51 26.56 -29.30
C GLN A 323 -10.77 25.92 -28.70
N ALA A 324 -11.48 26.63 -27.82
CA ALA A 324 -12.73 26.16 -27.24
C ALA A 324 -13.82 25.97 -28.30
N SER A 325 -13.97 26.91 -29.23
CA SER A 325 -14.98 26.85 -30.30
C SER A 325 -14.72 25.70 -31.27
N LEU A 326 -13.48 25.49 -31.70
CA LEU A 326 -13.11 24.35 -32.54
C LEU A 326 -13.31 23.03 -31.80
N THR A 327 -12.93 22.96 -30.51
CA THR A 327 -13.14 21.76 -29.68
C THR A 327 -14.60 21.38 -29.61
N LEU A 328 -15.49 22.33 -29.35
CA LEU A 328 -16.94 22.09 -29.30
C LEU A 328 -17.48 21.71 -30.68
N SER A 329 -17.01 22.35 -31.76
CA SER A 329 -17.43 22.02 -33.13
C SER A 329 -17.06 20.58 -33.51
N VAL A 330 -15.84 20.14 -33.18
CA VAL A 330 -15.37 18.77 -33.44
C VAL A 330 -16.06 17.76 -32.52
N ALA A 331 -16.23 18.08 -31.25
CA ALA A 331 -16.88 17.19 -30.28
C ALA A 331 -18.37 16.97 -30.57
N THR A 332 -19.03 17.89 -31.28
CA THR A 332 -20.47 17.85 -31.56
C THR A 332 -20.83 17.47 -33.01
N GLN A 333 -19.85 17.25 -33.88
CA GLN A 333 -20.02 17.14 -35.34
C GLN A 333 -20.99 16.03 -35.80
N ASN A 334 -21.28 15.03 -34.96
CA ASN A 334 -22.18 13.91 -35.25
C ASN A 334 -23.18 13.60 -34.11
N LEU A 335 -23.47 14.58 -33.24
CA LEU A 335 -24.34 14.39 -32.08
C LEU A 335 -25.73 14.98 -32.30
N THR A 336 -26.76 14.38 -31.66
CA THR A 336 -28.10 14.97 -31.64
C THR A 336 -28.13 16.27 -30.82
N GLN A 337 -29.14 17.12 -31.01
CA GLN A 337 -29.23 18.41 -30.29
C GLN A 337 -29.17 18.26 -28.76
N GLN A 338 -29.78 17.21 -28.21
CA GLN A 338 -29.72 16.91 -26.77
C GLN A 338 -28.33 16.45 -26.32
N GLN A 339 -27.65 15.63 -27.14
CA GLN A 339 -26.29 15.17 -26.85
C GLN A 339 -25.27 16.30 -26.97
N ALA A 340 -25.44 17.21 -27.93
CA ALA A 340 -24.60 18.39 -28.08
C ALA A 340 -24.73 19.34 -26.88
N GLN A 341 -25.96 19.57 -26.39
CA GLN A 341 -26.21 20.36 -25.17
C GLN A 341 -25.57 19.71 -23.93
N PHE A 342 -25.60 18.38 -23.82
CA PHE A 342 -24.95 17.66 -22.73
C PHE A 342 -23.42 17.80 -22.78
N VAL A 343 -22.81 17.64 -23.96
CA VAL A 343 -21.36 17.82 -24.15
C VAL A 343 -20.94 19.25 -23.85
N GLN A 344 -21.74 20.24 -24.27
CA GLN A 344 -21.51 21.65 -23.95
C GLN A 344 -21.57 21.90 -22.44
N ALA A 345 -22.61 21.40 -21.76
CA ALA A 345 -22.74 21.53 -20.30
C ALA A 345 -21.58 20.84 -19.56
N CYS A 346 -21.08 19.70 -20.07
CA CYS A 346 -19.89 19.05 -19.51
C CYS A 346 -18.63 19.87 -19.73
N PHE A 347 -18.48 20.56 -20.87
CA PHE A 347 -17.33 21.41 -21.15
C PHE A 347 -17.34 22.70 -20.32
N GLU A 348 -18.50 23.29 -20.09
CA GLU A 348 -18.67 24.50 -19.26
C GLU A 348 -18.27 24.30 -17.79
N LEU A 349 -18.20 23.04 -17.31
CA LEU A 349 -17.75 22.71 -15.96
C LEU A 349 -16.26 23.03 -15.70
N GLY A 350 -15.45 23.23 -16.74
CA GLY A 350 -14.01 23.45 -16.59
C GLY A 350 -13.18 22.17 -16.67
N ALA A 351 -11.85 22.31 -16.80
CA ALA A 351 -10.92 21.18 -16.99
C ALA A 351 -10.80 20.25 -15.76
N ASN A 352 -11.04 20.80 -14.57
CA ASN A 352 -10.99 20.07 -13.29
C ASN A 352 -12.21 20.44 -12.43
N PRO A 353 -13.40 19.94 -12.78
CA PRO A 353 -14.61 20.31 -12.07
C PRO A 353 -14.70 19.66 -10.69
N SER A 354 -15.22 20.40 -9.71
CA SER A 354 -15.41 19.87 -8.35
C SER A 354 -16.48 18.78 -8.34
N ALA A 355 -16.33 17.80 -7.45
CA ALA A 355 -17.34 16.74 -7.27
C ALA A 355 -18.74 17.31 -7.01
N GLN A 356 -18.83 18.47 -6.35
CA GLN A 356 -20.09 19.17 -6.08
C GLN A 356 -20.72 19.73 -7.36
N ALA A 357 -19.93 20.31 -8.27
CA ALA A 357 -20.43 20.83 -9.55
C ALA A 357 -20.94 19.70 -10.47
N ILE A 358 -20.23 18.56 -10.51
CA ILE A 358 -20.64 17.35 -11.24
C ILE A 358 -21.95 16.80 -10.66
N ASN A 359 -22.05 16.69 -9.33
CA ASN A 359 -23.24 16.18 -8.67
C ASN A 359 -24.45 17.10 -8.84
N GLN A 360 -24.25 18.43 -8.84
CA GLN A 360 -25.33 19.38 -9.11
C GLN A 360 -25.87 19.28 -10.54
N LEU A 361 -24.98 19.13 -11.53
CA LEU A 361 -25.39 18.91 -12.93
C LEU A 361 -26.08 17.55 -13.11
N ALA A 362 -25.58 16.48 -12.49
CA ALA A 362 -26.22 15.18 -12.52
C ALA A 362 -27.61 15.20 -11.89
N LEU A 363 -27.77 15.89 -10.76
CA LEU A 363 -29.03 16.02 -10.05
C LEU A 363 -30.05 16.87 -10.84
N SER A 364 -29.61 17.92 -11.52
CA SER A 364 -30.49 18.73 -12.36
C SER A 364 -31.00 17.96 -13.58
N ILE A 365 -30.16 17.10 -14.17
CA ILE A 365 -30.53 16.22 -15.29
C ILE A 365 -31.55 15.16 -14.84
N VAL A 366 -31.30 14.48 -13.71
CA VAL A 366 -32.19 13.40 -13.22
C VAL A 366 -33.51 13.95 -12.66
N THR A 367 -33.52 15.14 -12.05
CA THR A 367 -34.74 15.72 -11.46
C THR A 367 -35.61 16.51 -12.44
N LYS A 368 -35.18 16.69 -13.69
CA LYS A 368 -35.87 17.50 -14.70
C LYS A 368 -37.26 16.95 -15.08
N ASP A 369 -37.41 15.63 -15.06
CA ASP A 369 -38.63 14.94 -15.50
C ASP A 369 -39.52 14.45 -14.33
N LEU A 370 -39.17 14.80 -13.08
CA LEU A 370 -39.90 14.39 -11.87
C LEU A 370 -40.90 15.46 -11.37
N PRO A 371 -42.06 15.06 -10.81
CA PRO A 371 -42.99 15.96 -10.13
C PRO A 371 -42.33 16.77 -8.99
N PRO A 372 -42.76 18.01 -8.69
CA PRO A 372 -42.06 18.91 -7.75
C PRO A 372 -41.88 18.34 -6.33
N SER A 373 -42.86 17.59 -5.82
CA SER A 373 -42.80 16.94 -4.50
C SER A 373 -41.84 15.74 -4.46
N GLN A 374 -41.68 15.04 -5.60
CA GLN A 374 -40.74 13.93 -5.72
C GLN A 374 -39.33 14.44 -5.98
N ALA A 375 -39.18 15.49 -6.78
CA ALA A 375 -37.91 16.15 -7.04
C ALA A 375 -37.30 16.77 -5.76
N SER A 376 -38.13 17.40 -4.92
CA SER A 376 -37.66 17.95 -3.63
C SER A 376 -37.23 16.85 -2.66
N PHE A 377 -37.97 15.74 -2.61
CA PHE A 377 -37.65 14.56 -1.82
C PHE A 377 -36.35 13.87 -2.27
N VAL A 378 -36.12 13.69 -3.58
CA VAL A 378 -34.88 13.12 -4.11
C VAL A 378 -33.67 14.04 -3.82
N ARG A 379 -33.87 15.36 -3.88
CA ARG A 379 -32.80 16.34 -3.57
C ARG A 379 -32.39 16.32 -2.09
N SER A 380 -33.34 16.28 -1.17
CA SER A 380 -33.04 16.19 0.26
C SER A 380 -32.42 14.83 0.63
N ALA A 381 -32.96 13.74 0.08
CA ALA A 381 -32.43 12.39 0.31
C ALA A 381 -30.99 12.22 -0.23
N PHE A 382 -30.62 12.89 -1.33
CA PHE A 382 -29.28 12.77 -1.92
C PHE A 382 -28.18 13.47 -1.11
N TYR A 383 -28.47 14.63 -0.50
CA TYR A 383 -27.46 15.44 0.21
C TYR A 383 -27.46 15.27 1.73
N GLU A 384 -28.61 15.05 2.36
CA GLU A 384 -28.74 15.12 3.83
C GLU A 384 -28.70 13.76 4.51
N VAL A 385 -28.84 12.66 3.73
CA VAL A 385 -29.06 11.33 4.29
C VAL A 385 -28.08 10.32 3.69
N PRO A 386 -27.26 9.63 4.51
CA PRO A 386 -26.43 8.52 4.02
C PRO A 386 -27.31 7.41 3.44
N LYS A 387 -26.81 6.62 2.47
CA LYS A 387 -27.58 5.57 1.77
C LYS A 387 -28.30 4.60 2.72
N GLU A 388 -27.71 4.32 3.89
CA GLU A 388 -28.27 3.45 4.93
C GLU A 388 -29.41 4.13 5.74
N GLY A 389 -29.47 5.47 5.75
CA GLY A 389 -30.49 6.24 6.46
C GLY A 389 -31.78 6.54 5.68
N ILE A 390 -31.84 6.17 4.38
CA ILE A 390 -32.98 6.45 3.50
C ILE A 390 -34.27 5.80 4.02
N GLU A 391 -34.16 4.64 4.66
CA GLU A 391 -35.30 3.92 5.26
C GLU A 391 -35.94 4.71 6.40
N ASN A 392 -35.13 5.14 7.38
CA ASN A 392 -35.60 5.94 8.50
C ASN A 392 -36.15 7.30 8.05
N PHE A 393 -35.54 7.91 7.03
CA PHE A 393 -36.04 9.15 6.45
C PHE A 393 -37.42 8.96 5.79
N THR A 394 -37.60 7.88 5.02
CA THR A 394 -38.86 7.55 4.36
C THR A 394 -39.98 7.29 5.38
N LEU A 395 -39.68 6.53 6.44
CA LEU A 395 -40.63 6.22 7.51
C LEU A 395 -41.02 7.46 8.33
N ASN A 396 -40.05 8.33 8.65
CA ASN A 396 -40.32 9.60 9.34
C ASN A 396 -41.14 10.57 8.49
N TYR A 397 -40.80 10.71 7.21
CA TYR A 397 -41.53 11.55 6.27
C TYR A 397 -42.99 11.11 6.16
N LEU A 398 -43.23 9.81 5.96
CA LEU A 398 -44.59 9.26 5.84
C LEU A 398 -45.38 9.33 7.17
N SER A 399 -44.74 9.06 8.30
CA SER A 399 -45.37 9.24 9.61
C SER A 399 -45.83 10.68 9.82
N ASN A 400 -45.01 11.66 9.42
CA ASN A 400 -45.36 13.08 9.53
C ASN A 400 -46.47 13.48 8.57
N VAL A 401 -46.43 13.01 7.32
CA VAL A 401 -47.48 13.25 6.31
C VAL A 401 -48.81 12.65 6.76
N ILE A 402 -48.83 11.41 7.27
CA ILE A 402 -50.06 10.75 7.74
C ILE A 402 -50.60 11.43 9.02
N ASN A 403 -49.72 11.84 9.94
CA ASN A 403 -50.15 12.62 11.11
C ASN A 403 -50.79 13.96 10.72
N GLN A 404 -50.31 14.61 9.65
CA GLN A 404 -50.85 15.86 9.16
C GLN A 404 -52.15 15.68 8.33
N THR A 405 -52.28 14.57 7.60
CA THR A 405 -53.40 14.34 6.66
C THR A 405 -54.54 13.49 7.24
N GLN A 406 -54.28 12.59 8.19
CA GLN A 406 -55.27 11.68 8.80
C GLN A 406 -55.05 11.44 10.31
N PRO A 407 -55.29 12.43 11.17
CA PRO A 407 -55.05 12.33 12.62
C PRO A 407 -55.96 11.33 13.36
N ALA A 408 -57.13 11.01 12.79
CA ALA A 408 -58.04 10.00 13.33
C ALA A 408 -57.44 8.58 13.32
N LEU A 409 -56.61 8.27 12.31
CA LEU A 409 -55.95 6.97 12.19
C LEU A 409 -54.83 6.83 13.23
N ALA A 410 -54.03 7.89 13.41
CA ALA A 410 -52.94 7.91 14.40
C ALA A 410 -53.46 7.74 15.84
N SER A 411 -54.59 8.39 16.16
CA SER A 411 -55.25 8.27 17.46
C SER A 411 -55.93 6.92 17.68
N PHE A 412 -56.48 6.30 16.63
CA PHE A 412 -57.00 4.93 16.68
C PHE A 412 -55.89 3.91 17.00
N VAL A 413 -54.74 4.02 16.35
CA VAL A 413 -53.59 3.12 16.58
C VAL A 413 -53.09 3.24 18.02
N TYR A 414 -52.94 4.47 18.52
CA TYR A 414 -52.50 4.68 19.90
C TYR A 414 -53.52 4.17 20.94
N ARG A 415 -54.82 4.42 20.73
CA ARG A 415 -55.87 4.06 21.69
C ARG A 415 -56.09 2.55 21.78
N ASN A 416 -56.03 1.83 20.67
CA ASN A 416 -56.31 0.38 20.65
C ASN A 416 -55.08 -0.49 20.86
N PHE A 417 -53.88 0.01 20.52
CA PHE A 417 -52.65 -0.78 20.53
C PHE A 417 -51.52 -0.20 21.40
N GLY A 418 -51.67 1.01 21.94
CA GLY A 418 -50.71 1.62 22.86
C GLY A 418 -49.36 2.01 22.25
N VAL A 419 -49.24 2.04 20.91
CA VAL A 419 -47.99 2.36 20.18
C VAL A 419 -48.16 3.59 19.30
N THR A 420 -47.09 4.36 19.09
CA THR A 420 -47.11 5.54 18.20
C THR A 420 -47.16 5.11 16.74
N LEU A 421 -47.72 5.97 15.86
CA LEU A 421 -47.87 5.67 14.43
C LEU A 421 -46.54 5.36 13.76
N TYR A 422 -45.47 6.09 14.09
CA TYR A 422 -44.11 5.79 13.62
C TYR A 422 -43.65 4.39 14.04
N THR A 423 -43.85 4.01 15.31
CA THR A 423 -43.49 2.69 15.83
C THR A 423 -44.31 1.58 15.20
N PHE A 424 -45.57 1.87 14.86
CA PHE A 424 -46.44 0.96 14.13
C PHE A 424 -45.95 0.75 12.71
N LEU A 425 -45.66 1.84 11.97
CA LEU A 425 -45.16 1.81 10.59
C LEU A 425 -43.76 1.18 10.48
N SER A 426 -42.87 1.42 11.44
CA SER A 426 -41.54 0.82 11.44
C SER A 426 -41.59 -0.68 11.73
N ARG A 427 -42.45 -1.12 12.67
CA ARG A 427 -42.67 -2.54 12.94
C ARG A 427 -43.34 -3.24 11.77
N THR A 428 -44.32 -2.62 11.11
CA THR A 428 -44.93 -3.21 9.90
C THR A 428 -43.91 -3.31 8.78
N TYR A 429 -43.10 -2.27 8.55
CA TYR A 429 -42.07 -2.26 7.50
C TYR A 429 -41.00 -3.33 7.71
N SER A 430 -40.59 -3.57 8.96
CA SER A 430 -39.61 -4.60 9.33
C SER A 430 -40.02 -6.04 9.00
N LEU A 431 -41.31 -6.27 8.70
CA LEU A 431 -41.82 -7.58 8.27
C LEU A 431 -41.42 -7.96 6.83
N GLY A 432 -40.87 -7.01 6.06
CA GLY A 432 -40.45 -7.21 4.68
C GLY A 432 -41.61 -7.24 3.68
N PHE A 433 -41.25 -7.30 2.39
CA PHE A 433 -42.21 -7.47 1.29
C PHE A 433 -41.84 -8.71 0.45
N PRO A 434 -42.77 -9.67 0.26
CA PRO A 434 -44.07 -9.76 0.94
C PRO A 434 -43.88 -10.04 2.44
N ALA A 435 -44.80 -9.53 3.28
CA ALA A 435 -44.72 -9.75 4.72
C ALA A 435 -44.86 -11.25 5.02
N SER A 436 -43.93 -11.81 5.79
CA SER A 436 -44.00 -13.23 6.15
C SER A 436 -45.26 -13.51 6.96
N TYR A 437 -46.01 -14.55 6.62
CA TYR A 437 -47.25 -14.92 7.31
C TYR A 437 -47.03 -15.09 8.83
N ASP A 438 -45.93 -15.75 9.22
CA ASP A 438 -45.54 -15.94 10.62
C ASP A 438 -45.12 -14.63 11.32
N GLY A 439 -44.50 -13.70 10.59
CA GLY A 439 -44.13 -12.39 11.11
C GLY A 439 -45.34 -11.50 11.36
N THR A 440 -46.28 -11.46 10.41
CA THR A 440 -47.54 -10.71 10.56
C THR A 440 -48.38 -11.33 11.67
N ARG A 441 -48.46 -12.66 11.76
CA ARG A 441 -49.14 -13.39 12.83
C ARG A 441 -48.56 -13.06 14.20
N ASN A 442 -47.23 -13.04 14.36
CA ASN A 442 -46.60 -12.66 15.63
C ASN A 442 -46.87 -11.21 16.04
N LEU A 443 -46.89 -10.27 15.09
CA LEU A 443 -47.26 -8.89 15.36
C LEU A 443 -48.74 -8.79 15.79
N THR A 444 -49.65 -9.51 15.13
CA THR A 444 -51.06 -9.53 15.49
C THR A 444 -51.30 -10.18 16.86
N LEU A 445 -50.59 -11.26 17.19
CA LEU A 445 -50.63 -11.90 18.51
C LEU A 445 -50.21 -10.95 19.63
N GLN A 446 -49.19 -10.12 19.41
CA GLN A 446 -48.74 -9.10 20.38
C GLN A 446 -49.78 -7.98 20.56
N LEU A 447 -50.45 -7.57 19.48
CA LEU A 447 -51.44 -6.51 19.52
C LEU A 447 -52.76 -6.96 20.17
N VAL A 448 -53.22 -8.18 19.88
CA VAL A 448 -54.46 -8.75 20.44
C VAL A 448 -54.30 -9.19 21.90
N SER A 449 -53.11 -9.64 22.32
CA SER A 449 -52.87 -10.00 23.73
C SER A 449 -53.04 -8.83 24.70
N HIS A 450 -52.83 -7.59 24.24
CA HIS A 450 -53.00 -6.37 25.04
C HIS A 450 -54.48 -5.96 25.21
N ALA A 451 -55.40 -6.52 24.42
CA ALA A 451 -56.83 -6.18 24.43
C ALA A 451 -57.71 -7.15 25.25
N LEU A 452 -57.14 -8.18 25.91
CA LEU A 452 -57.89 -9.19 26.65
C LEU A 452 -58.42 -8.68 28.02
N PRO A 453 -59.67 -9.03 28.43
CA PRO A 453 -60.24 -8.62 29.72
C PRO A 453 -59.48 -9.19 30.93
N LYS A 454 -59.21 -8.34 31.93
CA LYS A 454 -58.40 -8.64 33.14
C LYS A 454 -58.82 -9.90 33.91
N ASN A 455 -60.13 -10.16 33.99
CA ASN A 455 -60.71 -11.27 34.74
C ASN A 455 -60.35 -12.66 34.13
N ILE A 456 -60.05 -12.70 32.83
CA ILE A 456 -59.69 -13.92 32.09
C ILE A 456 -58.19 -14.18 32.21
N THR A 457 -57.39 -13.12 32.17
CA THR A 457 -55.94 -13.18 32.38
C THR A 457 -55.60 -13.76 33.76
N GLU A 458 -56.37 -13.42 34.80
CA GLU A 458 -56.21 -13.98 36.14
C GLU A 458 -56.55 -15.48 36.24
N GLN A 459 -57.52 -15.97 35.44
CA GLN A 459 -57.86 -17.40 35.41
C GLN A 459 -56.81 -18.23 34.66
N LEU A 460 -56.23 -17.70 33.58
CA LEU A 460 -55.15 -18.36 32.83
C LEU A 460 -53.84 -18.42 33.62
N LEU A 461 -53.53 -17.36 34.39
CA LEU A 461 -52.38 -17.33 35.29
C LEU A 461 -52.48 -18.37 36.42
N ARG A 462 -53.69 -18.70 36.90
CA ARG A 462 -53.88 -19.79 37.88
C ARG A 462 -53.52 -21.18 37.33
N VAL A 463 -53.45 -21.32 36.01
CA VAL A 463 -53.04 -22.54 35.30
C VAL A 463 -51.62 -22.38 34.71
N ASN A 464 -50.90 -21.34 35.12
CA ASN A 464 -49.53 -21.05 34.73
C ASN A 464 -49.33 -20.83 33.21
N LEU A 465 -50.36 -20.33 32.53
CA LEU A 465 -50.33 -20.00 31.10
C LEU A 465 -50.47 -18.49 30.90
N THR A 466 -49.54 -17.89 30.15
CA THR A 466 -49.63 -16.46 29.79
C THR A 466 -50.61 -16.27 28.64
N ALA A 467 -51.29 -15.12 28.59
CA ALA A 467 -52.27 -14.81 27.54
C ALA A 467 -51.69 -14.95 26.12
N GLN A 468 -50.41 -14.65 25.95
CA GLN A 468 -49.70 -14.78 24.67
C GLN A 468 -49.42 -16.24 24.28
N ALA A 469 -48.98 -17.08 25.23
CA ALA A 469 -48.79 -18.51 25.00
C ALA A 469 -50.12 -19.22 24.71
N PHE A 470 -51.19 -18.78 25.38
CA PHE A 470 -52.53 -19.29 25.17
C PHE A 470 -53.04 -19.02 23.74
N LEU A 471 -52.94 -17.77 23.28
CA LEU A 471 -53.34 -17.40 21.92
C LEU A 471 -52.53 -18.19 20.88
N GLN A 472 -51.19 -18.27 21.03
CA GLN A 472 -50.33 -19.00 20.11
C GLN A 472 -50.76 -20.46 19.90
N GLN A 473 -51.14 -21.16 20.97
CA GLN A 473 -51.57 -22.56 20.89
C GLN A 473 -52.97 -22.70 20.30
N VAL A 474 -53.90 -21.79 20.62
CA VAL A 474 -55.23 -21.75 20.01
C VAL A 474 -55.14 -21.56 18.49
N PHE A 475 -54.29 -20.65 18.04
CA PHE A 475 -54.07 -20.43 16.61
C PHE A 475 -53.30 -21.58 15.94
N ALA A 476 -52.56 -22.39 16.70
CA ALA A 476 -51.90 -23.60 16.18
C ALA A 476 -52.88 -24.73 15.84
N LEU A 477 -54.14 -24.64 16.30
CA LEU A 477 -55.21 -25.60 15.98
C LEU A 477 -55.81 -25.40 14.57
N GLY A 478 -55.36 -24.39 13.84
CA GLY A 478 -55.82 -24.08 12.47
C GLY A 478 -57.04 -23.16 12.42
N TYR A 479 -57.19 -22.44 11.31
CA TYR A 479 -58.25 -21.45 11.09
C TYR A 479 -59.31 -21.96 10.12
N PRO A 480 -60.61 -21.89 10.43
CA PRO A 480 -61.23 -21.59 11.73
C PRO A 480 -61.23 -22.82 12.64
N PRO A 481 -60.97 -22.67 13.96
CA PRO A 481 -60.91 -23.82 14.86
C PRO A 481 -62.32 -24.40 15.10
N ASN A 482 -62.48 -25.71 14.93
CA ASN A 482 -63.75 -26.37 15.19
C ASN A 482 -64.00 -26.47 16.73
N ASN A 483 -65.25 -26.44 17.18
CA ASN A 483 -65.56 -26.48 18.62
C ASN A 483 -64.97 -27.72 19.33
N GLN A 484 -64.81 -28.84 18.61
CA GLN A 484 -64.26 -30.08 19.18
C GLN A 484 -62.75 -30.01 19.42
N SER A 485 -61.97 -29.35 18.55
CA SER A 485 -60.52 -29.21 18.68
C SER A 485 -60.16 -28.22 19.78
N VAL A 486 -60.94 -27.14 19.93
CA VAL A 486 -60.79 -26.19 21.05
C VAL A 486 -61.15 -26.85 22.38
N THR A 487 -62.21 -27.67 22.39
CA THR A 487 -62.61 -28.43 23.58
C THR A 487 -61.54 -29.48 23.95
N ALA A 488 -60.98 -30.20 22.97
CA ALA A 488 -59.89 -31.16 23.18
C ALA A 488 -58.60 -30.49 23.68
N TYR A 489 -58.28 -29.30 23.18
CA TYR A 489 -57.15 -28.51 23.65
C TYR A 489 -57.38 -27.98 25.08
N ALA A 490 -58.57 -27.46 25.39
CA ALA A 490 -58.94 -27.07 26.74
C ALA A 490 -58.86 -28.25 27.71
N LEU A 491 -59.37 -29.43 27.32
CA LEU A 491 -59.25 -30.68 28.07
C LEU A 491 -57.78 -31.08 28.29
N ASN A 492 -56.90 -30.89 27.31
CA ASN A 492 -55.47 -31.16 27.46
C ASN A 492 -54.77 -30.13 28.36
N VAL A 493 -55.09 -28.84 28.28
CA VAL A 493 -54.48 -27.81 29.13
C VAL A 493 -54.93 -27.95 30.59
N PHE A 494 -56.23 -28.15 30.82
CA PHE A 494 -56.74 -28.44 32.16
C PHE A 494 -56.34 -29.84 32.65
N GLY A 495 -56.18 -30.79 31.73
CA GLY A 495 -55.64 -32.13 31.98
C GLY A 495 -54.15 -32.13 32.30
N ASP A 496 -53.36 -31.23 31.71
CA ASP A 496 -51.94 -31.04 32.00
C ASP A 496 -51.74 -30.27 33.32
N ALA A 497 -52.66 -29.36 33.66
CA ALA A 497 -52.75 -28.76 34.99
C ALA A 497 -53.07 -29.77 36.09
N LEU A 498 -53.91 -30.77 35.78
CA LEU A 498 -54.19 -31.91 36.64
C LEU A 498 -53.03 -32.91 36.68
N LYS A 499 -52.36 -33.19 35.56
CA LYS A 499 -51.12 -33.99 35.50
C LYS A 499 -50.02 -33.37 36.32
N ASN A 500 -49.82 -32.05 36.24
CA ASN A 500 -48.84 -31.32 37.05
C ASN A 500 -49.15 -31.41 38.56
N LYS A 501 -50.40 -31.70 38.93
CA LYS A 501 -50.81 -31.93 40.32
C LYS A 501 -50.69 -33.40 40.76
N PHE A 502 -50.60 -34.36 39.83
CA PHE A 502 -50.70 -35.80 40.09
C PHE A 502 -49.79 -36.65 39.16
N ALA A 503 -48.52 -36.29 39.10
CA ALA A 503 -47.59 -36.62 38.03
C ALA A 503 -46.92 -38.01 38.07
N ASN A 504 -47.58 -39.10 38.45
CA ASN A 504 -46.99 -40.45 38.27
C ASN A 504 -48.03 -41.51 37.94
N ALA A 505 -48.20 -41.78 36.63
CA ALA A 505 -48.89 -42.96 36.10
C ALA A 505 -48.10 -43.48 34.90
N SER A 506 -46.90 -43.99 35.19
CA SER A 506 -46.04 -44.75 34.28
C SER A 506 -46.67 -46.08 33.78
N GLU A 507 -47.96 -46.31 34.02
CA GLU A 507 -48.70 -47.51 33.61
C GLU A 507 -49.57 -47.34 32.35
N VAL A 508 -49.80 -46.12 31.85
CA VAL A 508 -50.72 -45.91 30.71
C VAL A 508 -50.05 -46.19 29.36
N VAL A 509 -48.74 -46.00 29.24
CA VAL A 509 -48.01 -46.16 27.98
C VAL A 509 -47.64 -47.62 27.69
N ASN A 510 -47.48 -48.45 28.72
CA ASN A 510 -47.16 -49.88 28.55
C ASN A 510 -48.33 -50.70 27.97
N TYR A 511 -49.57 -50.21 28.03
CA TYR A 511 -50.74 -50.91 27.49
C TYR A 511 -51.02 -50.62 26.00
N ALA A 512 -50.55 -49.50 25.45
CA ALA A 512 -50.78 -49.16 24.04
C ALA A 512 -49.80 -49.88 23.09
N TYR A 513 -48.66 -50.33 23.61
CA TYR A 513 -47.59 -50.95 22.82
C TYR A 513 -47.83 -52.46 22.54
N LEU A 514 -48.80 -53.10 23.20
CA LEU A 514 -49.07 -54.55 23.11
C LEU A 514 -50.14 -54.96 22.08
N LEU A 515 -50.74 -54.03 21.32
CA LEU A 515 -51.82 -54.31 20.35
C LEU A 515 -51.38 -54.21 18.88
N GLY A 516 -50.25 -54.84 18.53
CA GLY A 516 -49.74 -54.88 17.16
C GLY A 516 -50.62 -55.61 16.13
N SER A 517 -50.36 -55.36 14.84
CA SER A 517 -50.11 -56.39 13.80
C SER A 517 -49.69 -55.77 12.45
N ASN A 518 -48.60 -56.29 11.88
CA ASN A 518 -48.07 -56.11 10.50
C ASN A 518 -48.66 -57.24 9.59
N PRO A 519 -48.42 -57.39 8.25
CA PRO A 519 -47.58 -56.65 7.28
C PRO A 519 -48.19 -56.47 5.84
N SER A 520 -47.61 -55.59 5.00
CA SER A 520 -47.15 -55.90 3.61
C SER A 520 -46.78 -54.64 2.81
N ARG A 521 -45.47 -54.39 2.70
CA ARG A 521 -44.79 -53.45 1.80
C ARG A 521 -43.90 -54.26 0.87
N ALA A 522 -44.09 -54.13 -0.44
CA ALA A 522 -43.05 -54.44 -1.44
C ALA A 522 -43.40 -53.83 -2.82
N LEU A 523 -44.68 -53.68 -3.15
CA LEU A 523 -45.12 -53.21 -4.48
C LEU A 523 -45.14 -51.68 -4.66
N ALA A 524 -45.06 -50.89 -3.59
CA ALA A 524 -45.23 -49.43 -3.69
C ALA A 524 -43.93 -48.65 -3.97
N LEU A 525 -42.76 -49.28 -3.80
CA LEU A 525 -41.48 -48.56 -3.77
C LEU A 525 -40.74 -48.52 -5.12
N ASP A 526 -41.07 -49.41 -6.08
CA ASP A 526 -40.42 -49.40 -7.40
C ASP A 526 -40.94 -48.28 -8.32
N TYR A 527 -42.15 -47.76 -8.09
CA TYR A 527 -42.78 -46.78 -8.99
C TYR A 527 -42.37 -45.32 -8.76
N SER A 528 -41.58 -45.02 -7.72
CA SER A 528 -41.36 -43.64 -7.23
C SER A 528 -39.96 -43.06 -7.51
N ILE A 529 -39.06 -43.83 -8.13
CA ILE A 529 -37.66 -43.41 -8.37
C ILE A 529 -37.51 -42.43 -9.56
N SER A 530 -38.48 -42.37 -10.48
CA SER A 530 -38.41 -41.46 -11.64
C SER A 530 -38.99 -40.05 -11.39
N ILE A 531 -39.37 -39.71 -10.16
CA ILE A 531 -40.05 -38.43 -9.81
C ILE A 531 -39.33 -37.74 -8.62
N LEU A 532 -38.02 -37.53 -8.71
CA LEU A 532 -37.29 -36.79 -7.67
C LEU A 532 -37.15 -35.30 -8.08
N SER A 533 -37.66 -34.41 -7.22
CA SER A 533 -37.77 -32.96 -7.47
C SER A 533 -36.42 -32.22 -7.29
N PRO A 534 -36.22 -31.05 -7.96
CA PRO A 534 -35.02 -30.20 -7.78
C PRO A 534 -34.73 -29.78 -6.34
N SER A 535 -35.78 -29.69 -5.51
CA SER A 535 -35.70 -29.41 -4.08
C SER A 535 -34.94 -30.48 -3.29
N PHE A 536 -35.04 -31.76 -3.64
CA PHE A 536 -34.30 -32.83 -2.96
C PHE A 536 -32.79 -32.76 -3.26
N SER A 537 -32.43 -32.45 -4.50
CA SER A 537 -31.02 -32.24 -4.89
C SER A 537 -30.40 -31.06 -4.15
N ASN A 538 -31.09 -29.91 -4.09
CA ASN A 538 -30.61 -28.75 -3.35
C ASN A 538 -30.48 -29.00 -1.84
N LEU A 539 -31.37 -29.81 -1.26
CA LEU A 539 -31.33 -30.14 0.18
C LEU A 539 -30.13 -31.04 0.50
N THR A 540 -29.90 -32.09 -0.30
CA THR A 540 -28.73 -32.96 -0.13
C THR A 540 -27.39 -32.24 -0.33
N GLN A 541 -27.35 -31.26 -1.24
CA GLN A 541 -26.16 -30.44 -1.49
C GLN A 541 -25.95 -29.37 -0.41
N ARG A 542 -27.02 -28.75 0.11
CA ARG A 542 -26.94 -27.73 1.16
C ARG A 542 -26.58 -28.29 2.54
N GLU A 543 -27.22 -29.40 2.92
CA GLU A 543 -27.08 -29.95 4.28
C GLU A 543 -25.91 -30.94 4.40
N PHE A 544 -25.55 -31.64 3.31
CA PHE A 544 -24.55 -32.72 3.34
C PHE A 544 -23.45 -32.61 2.28
N ALA A 545 -23.48 -31.60 1.40
CA ALA A 545 -22.54 -31.42 0.29
C ALA A 545 -22.38 -32.67 -0.60
N LEU A 546 -23.48 -33.39 -0.84
CA LEU A 546 -23.56 -34.56 -1.71
C LEU A 546 -24.53 -34.32 -2.86
N SER A 547 -24.29 -34.94 -4.01
CA SER A 547 -25.32 -35.02 -5.07
C SER A 547 -26.44 -35.98 -4.66
N ALA A 548 -27.68 -35.73 -5.11
CA ALA A 548 -28.83 -36.61 -4.80
C ALA A 548 -28.58 -38.08 -5.18
N GLN A 549 -27.88 -38.30 -6.31
CA GLN A 549 -27.46 -39.62 -6.78
C GLN A 549 -26.50 -40.29 -5.78
N SER A 550 -25.49 -39.57 -5.30
CA SER A 550 -24.51 -40.07 -4.33
C SER A 550 -25.14 -40.38 -2.97
N PHE A 551 -26.09 -39.56 -2.53
CA PHE A 551 -26.84 -39.77 -1.28
C PHE A 551 -27.70 -41.04 -1.34
N LEU A 552 -28.47 -41.22 -2.41
CA LEU A 552 -29.32 -42.40 -2.58
C LEU A 552 -28.50 -43.68 -2.81
N THR A 553 -27.34 -43.59 -3.45
CA THR A 553 -26.40 -44.72 -3.58
C THR A 553 -25.80 -45.13 -2.24
N LEU A 554 -25.59 -44.16 -1.33
CA LEU A 554 -25.14 -44.41 0.05
C LEU A 554 -26.23 -45.11 0.88
N VAL A 555 -27.50 -44.72 0.69
CA VAL A 555 -28.67 -45.31 1.36
C VAL A 555 -29.00 -46.70 0.80
N ALA A 556 -28.89 -46.91 -0.51
CA ALA A 556 -29.11 -48.21 -1.15
C ALA A 556 -28.09 -49.29 -0.72
N LYS A 557 -26.89 -48.87 -0.28
CA LYS A 557 -25.86 -49.77 0.27
C LYS A 557 -26.13 -50.24 1.70
N LEU A 558 -27.19 -49.75 2.37
CA LEU A 558 -27.50 -50.11 3.75
C LEU A 558 -28.04 -51.54 3.90
N GLY A 559 -28.57 -52.15 2.84
CA GLY A 559 -29.23 -53.47 2.89
C GLY A 559 -30.51 -53.45 3.75
N ASN A 560 -31.33 -54.51 3.67
CA ASN A 560 -32.59 -54.58 4.43
C ASN A 560 -32.73 -55.92 5.20
N PRO A 561 -32.90 -55.90 6.54
CA PRO A 561 -32.77 -54.74 7.42
C PRO A 561 -31.30 -54.29 7.54
N PRO A 562 -31.02 -52.99 7.65
CA PRO A 562 -29.66 -52.52 7.84
C PRO A 562 -29.14 -52.88 9.23
N SER A 563 -27.89 -53.34 9.31
CA SER A 563 -27.25 -53.61 10.61
C SER A 563 -27.03 -52.30 11.38
N ASP A 564 -27.16 -52.33 12.71
CA ASP A 564 -26.91 -51.16 13.58
C ASP A 564 -25.53 -50.54 13.34
N SER A 565 -24.52 -51.37 13.07
CA SER A 565 -23.16 -50.94 12.69
C SER A 565 -23.11 -50.15 11.37
N SER A 566 -23.90 -50.55 10.38
CA SER A 566 -23.97 -49.86 9.08
C SER A 566 -24.67 -48.50 9.21
N LEU A 567 -25.76 -48.45 9.98
CA LEU A 567 -26.47 -47.22 10.31
C LEU A 567 -25.57 -46.24 11.08
N LYS A 568 -24.81 -46.76 12.05
CA LYS A 568 -23.88 -45.96 12.87
C LYS A 568 -22.77 -45.32 12.03
N ASN A 569 -22.15 -46.08 11.12
CA ASN A 569 -21.05 -45.58 10.28
C ASN A 569 -21.51 -44.54 9.25
N VAL A 570 -22.68 -44.72 8.64
CA VAL A 570 -23.24 -43.73 7.69
C VAL A 570 -23.66 -42.45 8.41
N THR A 571 -24.26 -42.58 9.60
CA THR A 571 -24.61 -41.43 10.45
C THR A 571 -23.37 -40.64 10.86
N LEU A 572 -22.30 -41.33 11.25
CA LEU A 572 -21.01 -40.71 11.60
C LEU A 572 -20.37 -39.98 10.42
N TYR A 573 -20.40 -40.57 9.23
CA TYR A 573 -19.86 -39.94 8.02
C TYR A 573 -20.60 -38.65 7.65
N LEU A 574 -21.93 -38.66 7.74
CA LEU A 574 -22.78 -37.51 7.40
C LEU A 574 -22.64 -36.38 8.44
N VAL A 575 -22.65 -36.71 9.74
CA VAL A 575 -22.50 -35.75 10.85
C VAL A 575 -21.13 -35.08 10.83
N ASN A 576 -20.07 -35.86 10.58
CA ASN A 576 -18.72 -35.32 10.46
C ASN A 576 -18.68 -34.29 9.34
N ARG A 577 -19.16 -34.63 8.14
CA ARG A 577 -19.13 -33.75 6.97
C ARG A 577 -19.97 -32.48 7.11
N SER A 578 -21.14 -32.54 7.75
CA SER A 578 -21.98 -31.36 8.02
C SER A 578 -21.40 -30.41 9.07
N PHE A 579 -20.68 -30.95 10.06
CA PHE A 579 -19.95 -30.13 11.03
C PHE A 579 -18.87 -29.27 10.34
N TRP A 580 -18.13 -29.85 9.39
CA TRP A 580 -17.03 -29.18 8.68
C TRP A 580 -17.43 -27.96 7.84
N VAL A 581 -18.65 -27.93 7.28
CA VAL A 581 -19.06 -26.87 6.35
C VAL A 581 -19.69 -25.66 7.07
N ASN A 582 -20.32 -25.86 8.23
CA ASN A 582 -21.14 -24.84 8.91
C ASN A 582 -20.99 -24.87 10.45
N HIS A 583 -19.75 -24.73 10.94
CA HIS A 583 -19.38 -24.89 12.37
C HIS A 583 -20.29 -24.14 13.37
N ALA A 584 -20.65 -22.88 13.10
CA ALA A 584 -21.40 -22.04 14.06
C ALA A 584 -22.92 -22.33 14.09
N SER A 585 -23.51 -22.85 13.01
CA SER A 585 -24.96 -23.08 12.90
C SER A 585 -25.34 -24.55 13.09
N PHE A 586 -24.40 -25.48 13.02
CA PHE A 586 -24.66 -26.91 13.19
C PHE A 586 -25.05 -27.27 14.64
N VAL A 587 -24.31 -26.77 15.63
CA VAL A 587 -24.48 -27.18 17.04
C VAL A 587 -25.76 -26.60 17.66
N SER A 588 -26.10 -25.35 17.35
CA SER A 588 -27.34 -24.70 17.80
C SER A 588 -28.60 -25.34 17.20
N ASN A 589 -28.52 -25.79 15.95
CA ASN A 589 -29.61 -26.50 15.28
C ASN A 589 -29.73 -27.97 15.69
N PHE A 590 -28.66 -28.60 16.18
CA PHE A 590 -28.69 -29.99 16.64
C PHE A 590 -29.50 -30.15 17.94
N SER A 591 -29.23 -29.29 18.93
CA SER A 591 -29.92 -29.35 20.23
C SER A 591 -31.41 -29.01 20.14
N SER A 592 -31.80 -28.11 19.22
CA SER A 592 -33.20 -27.71 19.05
C SER A 592 -34.04 -28.76 18.34
N ARG A 593 -33.43 -29.61 17.49
CA ARG A 593 -34.14 -30.59 16.67
C ARG A 593 -34.25 -31.99 17.30
N PHE A 594 -33.27 -32.42 18.10
CA PHE A 594 -33.23 -33.78 18.62
C PHE A 594 -33.65 -33.92 20.09
N ASN A 595 -33.99 -32.81 20.75
CA ASN A 595 -34.44 -32.76 22.16
C ASN A 595 -33.53 -33.57 23.12
N GLN A 596 -32.27 -33.69 22.72
CA GLN A 596 -31.14 -34.29 23.42
C GLN A 596 -29.96 -33.35 23.17
N SER A 597 -29.12 -33.16 24.18
CA SER A 597 -27.90 -32.39 23.98
C SER A 597 -26.97 -33.15 23.05
N PHE A 598 -26.18 -32.45 22.24
CA PHE A 598 -25.13 -33.08 21.44
C PHE A 598 -24.19 -33.96 22.30
N TYR A 599 -24.07 -33.61 23.60
CA TYR A 599 -23.41 -34.38 24.64
C TYR A 599 -24.09 -35.73 24.95
N SER A 600 -25.41 -35.78 25.16
CA SER A 600 -26.12 -37.05 25.40
C SER A 600 -26.24 -37.91 24.14
N PHE A 601 -26.26 -37.30 22.95
CA PHE A 601 -26.17 -38.02 21.69
C PHE A 601 -24.81 -38.69 21.51
N LEU A 602 -23.70 -37.99 21.74
CA LEU A 602 -22.36 -38.59 21.68
C LEU A 602 -22.16 -39.64 22.79
N SER A 603 -22.68 -39.44 23.99
CA SER A 603 -22.55 -40.42 25.09
C SER A 603 -23.37 -41.70 24.84
N SER A 604 -24.59 -41.58 24.30
CA SER A 604 -25.45 -42.71 23.95
C SER A 604 -24.95 -43.50 22.73
N VAL A 605 -24.37 -42.82 21.74
CA VAL A 605 -23.78 -43.46 20.55
C VAL A 605 -22.44 -44.14 20.86
N TYR A 606 -21.61 -43.57 21.74
CA TYR A 606 -20.25 -44.08 21.98
C TYR A 606 -20.07 -44.96 23.23
N GLN A 607 -20.99 -44.98 24.21
CA GLN A 607 -20.81 -45.68 25.51
C GLN A 607 -19.40 -45.47 26.11
N ALA A 608 -18.83 -44.28 25.93
CA ALA A 608 -17.41 -44.04 26.13
C ALA A 608 -17.15 -43.36 27.48
N ASN A 609 -16.21 -43.87 28.27
CA ASN A 609 -15.77 -43.27 29.55
C ASN A 609 -15.21 -41.85 29.33
N GLU A 610 -15.21 -41.02 30.37
CA GLU A 610 -14.77 -39.60 30.35
C GLU A 610 -13.39 -39.38 29.66
N VAL A 611 -12.51 -40.37 29.74
CA VAL A 611 -11.18 -40.40 29.10
C VAL A 611 -11.26 -40.55 27.57
N GLN A 612 -12.15 -41.41 27.07
CA GLN A 612 -12.38 -41.61 25.63
C GLN A 612 -13.12 -40.40 25.01
N GLN A 613 -13.94 -39.71 25.80
CA GLN A 613 -14.61 -38.48 25.39
C GLN A 613 -13.63 -37.32 25.22
N LYS A 614 -12.70 -37.11 26.17
CA LYS A 614 -11.61 -36.12 26.05
C LYS A 614 -10.74 -36.36 24.82
N ALA A 615 -10.49 -37.62 24.46
CA ALA A 615 -9.73 -37.98 23.26
C ALA A 615 -10.48 -37.63 21.95
N LEU A 616 -11.81 -37.81 21.92
CA LEU A 616 -12.64 -37.47 20.76
C LEU A 616 -12.68 -35.96 20.50
N TYR A 617 -12.81 -35.15 21.56
CA TYR A 617 -12.74 -33.68 21.47
C TYR A 617 -11.40 -33.20 20.91
N LEU A 618 -10.30 -33.77 21.41
CA LEU A 618 -8.95 -33.37 21.02
C LEU A 618 -8.65 -33.71 19.56
N ASN A 619 -9.18 -34.84 19.06
CA ASN A 619 -9.07 -35.23 17.65
C ASN A 619 -9.86 -34.30 16.72
N LEU A 620 -11.09 -33.93 17.08
CA LEU A 620 -11.91 -33.01 16.28
C LEU A 620 -11.29 -31.60 16.22
N SER A 621 -10.80 -31.09 17.35
CA SER A 621 -10.08 -29.80 17.39
C SER A 621 -8.78 -29.84 16.59
N PHE A 622 -8.05 -30.96 16.66
CA PHE A 622 -6.81 -31.17 15.91
C PHE A 622 -7.02 -31.13 14.40
N ASP A 623 -8.02 -31.83 13.87
CA ASP A 623 -8.28 -31.87 12.43
C ASP A 623 -8.68 -30.48 11.89
N ALA A 624 -9.39 -29.66 12.70
CA ALA A 624 -9.78 -28.30 12.31
C ALA A 624 -8.61 -27.33 12.28
N ILE A 625 -7.75 -27.38 13.30
CA ILE A 625 -6.54 -26.58 13.36
C ILE A 625 -5.57 -26.99 12.25
N TYR A 626 -5.39 -28.29 12.02
CA TYR A 626 -4.55 -28.83 10.96
C TYR A 626 -5.01 -28.38 9.57
N TYR A 627 -6.31 -28.51 9.26
CA TYR A 627 -6.86 -28.09 7.97
C TYR A 627 -6.64 -26.60 7.73
N THR A 628 -6.94 -25.75 8.71
CA THR A 628 -6.82 -24.29 8.59
C THR A 628 -5.37 -23.87 8.31
N LEU A 629 -4.40 -24.44 9.04
CA LEU A 629 -2.99 -24.12 8.86
C LEU A 629 -2.42 -24.71 7.57
N SER A 630 -2.94 -25.86 7.10
CA SER A 630 -2.48 -26.50 5.87
C SER A 630 -2.86 -25.75 4.59
N GLN A 631 -3.81 -24.81 4.66
CA GLN A 631 -4.20 -23.95 3.53
C GLN A 631 -3.25 -22.76 3.33
N ASP A 632 -2.40 -22.44 4.32
CA ASP A 632 -1.47 -21.32 4.21
C ASP A 632 -0.17 -21.77 3.50
N PRO A 633 0.13 -21.26 2.29
CA PRO A 633 1.33 -21.65 1.54
C PRO A 633 2.64 -21.18 2.20
N LEU A 634 2.57 -20.30 3.20
CA LEU A 634 3.71 -19.82 3.96
C LEU A 634 4.11 -20.75 5.11
N LEU A 635 3.28 -21.76 5.41
CA LEU A 635 3.45 -22.62 6.58
C LEU A 635 3.60 -24.09 6.19
N GLN A 636 4.44 -24.81 6.94
CA GLN A 636 4.51 -26.25 6.96
C GLN A 636 4.02 -26.74 8.32
N VAL A 637 3.10 -27.70 8.30
CA VAL A 637 2.46 -28.22 9.52
C VAL A 637 2.95 -29.63 9.80
N ASN A 638 3.60 -29.82 10.95
CA ASN A 638 4.01 -31.14 11.41
C ASN A 638 2.87 -31.78 12.20
N LYS A 639 2.16 -32.71 11.56
CA LYS A 639 0.98 -33.40 12.09
C LYS A 639 1.23 -34.06 13.45
N THR A 640 2.37 -34.73 13.62
CA THR A 640 2.72 -35.48 14.84
C THR A 640 3.04 -34.55 16.02
N SER A 641 3.79 -33.48 15.75
CA SER A 641 4.12 -32.47 16.77
C SER A 641 2.91 -31.64 17.16
N LEU A 642 2.04 -31.27 16.20
CA LEU A 642 0.82 -30.52 16.47
C LEU A 642 -0.10 -31.27 17.45
N LEU A 643 -0.28 -32.58 17.25
CA LEU A 643 -1.09 -33.40 18.15
C LEU A 643 -0.53 -33.41 19.58
N THR A 644 0.79 -33.59 19.70
CA THR A 644 1.49 -33.61 20.99
C THR A 644 1.37 -32.26 21.72
N VAL A 645 1.46 -31.16 20.98
CA VAL A 645 1.32 -29.80 21.52
C VAL A 645 -0.11 -29.52 22.01
N LEU A 646 -1.13 -29.88 21.22
CA LEU A 646 -2.53 -29.72 21.60
C LEU A 646 -2.90 -30.55 22.84
N GLN A 647 -2.32 -31.73 23.01
CA GLN A 647 -2.50 -32.55 24.23
C GLN A 647 -1.93 -31.87 25.48
N SER A 648 -0.83 -31.13 25.35
CA SER A 648 -0.18 -30.42 26.45
C SER A 648 -0.78 -29.04 26.78
N LEU A 649 -1.65 -28.49 25.92
CA LEU A 649 -2.25 -27.15 26.07
C LEU A 649 -3.34 -27.05 27.14
N ASN A 650 -3.80 -28.18 27.68
CA ASN A 650 -4.98 -28.28 28.54
C ASN A 650 -4.85 -27.57 29.91
N ALA A 651 -3.68 -27.00 30.24
CA ALA A 651 -3.34 -26.49 31.58
C ALA A 651 -2.75 -25.06 31.65
N THR A 652 -2.60 -24.31 30.55
CA THR A 652 -1.84 -23.03 30.55
C THR A 652 -2.66 -21.82 30.13
N GLN A 653 -2.64 -20.75 30.95
CA GLN A 653 -3.34 -19.47 30.68
C GLN A 653 -2.51 -18.46 29.86
N ASN A 654 -1.20 -18.67 29.69
CA ASN A 654 -0.31 -17.71 29.02
C ASN A 654 0.37 -18.32 27.78
N ALA A 655 -0.17 -18.02 26.60
CA ALA A 655 0.23 -18.57 25.31
C ALA A 655 1.72 -18.33 24.99
N ARG A 656 2.23 -17.13 25.30
CA ARG A 656 3.61 -16.75 24.99
C ARG A 656 4.63 -17.48 25.87
N ALA A 657 4.29 -17.72 27.14
CA ALA A 657 5.14 -18.48 28.06
C ALA A 657 5.21 -19.97 27.64
N PHE A 658 4.08 -20.53 27.21
CA PHE A 658 4.00 -21.89 26.71
C PHE A 658 4.76 -22.09 25.39
N ALA A 659 4.60 -21.16 24.42
CA ALA A 659 5.35 -21.17 23.17
C ALA A 659 6.87 -21.10 23.40
N ASN A 660 7.34 -20.22 24.30
CA ASN A 660 8.76 -20.14 24.69
C ASN A 660 9.27 -21.47 25.31
N ALA A 661 8.48 -22.10 26.16
CA ALA A 661 8.85 -23.36 26.80
C ALA A 661 8.95 -24.52 25.78
N LEU A 662 8.02 -24.59 24.83
CA LEU A 662 8.03 -25.57 23.74
C LEU A 662 9.23 -25.43 22.82
N LEU A 663 9.51 -24.20 22.38
CA LEU A 663 10.65 -23.93 21.49
C LEU A 663 11.98 -24.27 22.14
N SER A 664 12.12 -24.02 23.44
CA SER A 664 13.33 -24.35 24.20
C SER A 664 13.61 -25.86 24.34
N LYS A 665 12.62 -26.72 24.04
CA LYS A 665 12.69 -28.19 24.18
C LYS A 665 12.67 -28.94 22.85
N MET A 666 11.92 -28.48 21.85
CA MET A 666 11.66 -29.25 20.62
C MET A 666 12.59 -28.93 19.44
N GLY A 667 13.08 -27.69 19.33
CA GLY A 667 13.85 -27.23 18.16
C GLY A 667 13.02 -27.11 16.87
N PHE A 668 13.61 -26.45 15.86
CA PHE A 668 12.92 -26.05 14.62
C PHE A 668 12.34 -27.24 13.82
N ALA A 669 13.08 -28.35 13.73
CA ALA A 669 12.67 -29.54 12.95
C ALA A 669 11.46 -30.30 13.53
N ARG A 670 11.12 -30.07 14.80
CA ARG A 670 9.98 -30.71 15.49
C ARG A 670 8.88 -29.72 15.86
N ALA A 671 8.97 -28.47 15.39
CA ALA A 671 7.93 -27.48 15.60
C ALA A 671 6.61 -27.94 14.95
N PRO A 672 5.45 -27.73 15.60
CA PRO A 672 4.14 -28.09 15.04
C PRO A 672 3.79 -27.28 13.79
N VAL A 673 4.33 -26.06 13.70
CA VAL A 673 4.22 -25.16 12.55
C VAL A 673 5.60 -24.54 12.32
N SER A 674 6.09 -24.61 11.08
CA SER A 674 7.34 -23.98 10.65
C SER A 674 7.10 -23.16 9.37
N PRO A 675 7.89 -22.11 9.09
CA PRO A 675 7.81 -21.40 7.82
C PRO A 675 8.15 -22.29 6.62
N SER A 676 7.63 -21.93 5.45
CA SER A 676 7.94 -22.59 4.19
C SER A 676 9.43 -22.48 3.84
N VAL A 677 9.92 -23.42 3.03
CA VAL A 677 11.34 -23.47 2.63
C VAL A 677 11.80 -22.18 1.96
N GLY A 678 10.94 -21.55 1.14
CA GLY A 678 11.24 -20.28 0.47
C GLY A 678 11.44 -19.12 1.45
N LEU A 679 10.58 -19.03 2.48
CA LEU A 679 10.71 -18.02 3.54
C LEU A 679 11.93 -18.31 4.44
N LEU A 680 12.24 -19.59 4.67
CA LEU A 680 13.42 -20.01 5.43
C LEU A 680 14.73 -19.57 4.75
N TYR A 681 14.85 -19.72 3.42
CA TYR A 681 16.06 -19.34 2.68
C TYR A 681 16.32 -17.82 2.61
N GLN A 682 15.34 -16.98 2.94
CA GLN A 682 15.57 -15.54 3.09
C GLN A 682 16.28 -15.19 4.41
N LEU A 683 16.20 -16.08 5.41
CA LEU A 683 16.68 -15.82 6.77
C LEU A 683 17.76 -16.81 7.22
N VAL A 684 17.92 -17.94 6.53
CA VAL A 684 18.94 -18.97 6.77
C VAL A 684 19.65 -19.30 5.46
N ASP A 685 20.98 -19.37 5.51
CA ASP A 685 21.80 -19.84 4.39
C ASP A 685 21.39 -21.29 4.00
N PRO A 686 21.34 -21.63 2.70
CA PRO A 686 21.26 -23.01 2.22
C PRO A 686 22.06 -24.07 2.99
N SER A 687 23.28 -23.73 3.45
CA SER A 687 24.15 -24.62 4.24
C SER A 687 23.71 -24.82 5.70
N LYS A 688 22.72 -24.04 6.16
CA LYS A 688 22.28 -23.90 7.55
C LYS A 688 23.36 -23.44 8.52
N SER A 689 24.52 -22.99 8.06
CA SER A 689 25.60 -22.50 8.93
C SER A 689 25.46 -21.02 9.28
N ALA A 690 24.49 -20.30 8.72
CA ALA A 690 24.31 -18.88 8.99
C ALA A 690 22.84 -18.45 8.98
N THR A 691 22.50 -17.45 9.81
CA THR A 691 21.17 -16.82 9.84
C THR A 691 21.27 -15.30 9.95
N ILE A 692 20.34 -14.59 9.32
CA ILE A 692 20.24 -13.12 9.38
C ILE A 692 19.15 -12.70 10.36
N VAL A 693 19.47 -11.69 11.17
CA VAL A 693 18.56 -10.92 12.01
C VAL A 693 18.46 -9.52 11.44
N THR A 694 17.24 -9.06 11.20
CA THR A 694 16.98 -7.69 10.76
C THR A 694 16.36 -6.89 11.89
N LEU A 695 16.91 -5.69 12.11
CA LEU A 695 16.49 -4.76 13.13
C LEU A 695 15.93 -3.54 12.43
N GLN A 696 14.66 -3.23 12.68
CA GLN A 696 13.99 -2.07 12.13
C GLN A 696 13.90 -0.99 13.20
N PHE A 697 14.38 0.19 12.87
CA PHE A 697 14.24 1.39 13.69
C PHE A 697 13.20 2.32 13.08
N SER A 698 12.42 3.02 13.91
CA SER A 698 11.44 4.02 13.46
C SER A 698 12.08 5.29 12.89
N HIS A 699 13.32 5.56 13.28
CA HIS A 699 14.16 6.63 12.76
C HIS A 699 15.62 6.15 12.78
N GLU A 700 16.51 6.83 12.07
CA GLU A 700 17.94 6.52 12.15
C GLU A 700 18.43 6.68 13.61
N PRO A 701 19.10 5.66 14.19
CA PRO A 701 19.55 5.74 15.57
C PRO A 701 20.72 6.73 15.68
N SER A 702 20.81 7.41 16.83
CA SER A 702 21.93 8.32 17.12
C SER A 702 23.26 7.56 17.22
N ASN A 703 24.39 8.28 17.16
CA ASN A 703 25.73 7.70 17.32
C ASN A 703 25.87 6.85 18.61
N ASP A 704 25.22 7.25 19.70
CA ASP A 704 25.20 6.49 20.94
C ASP A 704 24.37 5.22 20.83
N GLY A 705 23.24 5.26 20.09
CA GLY A 705 22.45 4.09 19.75
C GLY A 705 23.24 3.09 18.90
N THR A 706 24.01 3.58 17.91
CA THR A 706 24.89 2.73 17.10
C THR A 706 26.00 2.09 17.94
N LYS A 707 26.64 2.84 18.85
CA LYS A 707 27.64 2.28 19.79
C LYS A 707 27.03 1.25 20.74
N ALA A 708 25.82 1.52 21.24
CA ALA A 708 25.09 0.58 22.09
C ALA A 708 24.82 -0.72 21.33
N PHE A 709 24.40 -0.63 20.05
CA PHE A 709 24.22 -1.77 19.17
C PHE A 709 25.53 -2.56 18.96
N GLU A 710 26.61 -1.89 18.55
CA GLU A 710 27.93 -2.49 18.37
C GLU A 710 28.37 -3.24 19.64
N SER A 711 28.23 -2.61 20.80
CA SER A 711 28.61 -3.20 22.10
C SER A 711 27.80 -4.44 22.47
N VAL A 712 26.52 -4.52 22.06
CA VAL A 712 25.69 -5.70 22.29
C VAL A 712 26.12 -6.81 21.33
N VAL A 713 26.33 -6.52 20.05
CA VAL A 713 26.74 -7.54 19.08
C VAL A 713 28.11 -8.14 19.45
N GLU A 714 29.09 -7.31 19.79
CA GLU A 714 30.43 -7.77 20.15
C GLU A 714 30.45 -8.66 21.40
N ARG A 715 29.60 -8.37 22.41
CA ARG A 715 29.51 -9.16 23.66
C ARG A 715 29.00 -10.58 23.45
N PHE A 716 28.31 -10.85 22.35
CA PHE A 716 27.69 -12.16 22.08
C PHE A 716 28.53 -13.05 21.16
N ASN A 717 29.72 -12.60 20.75
CA ASN A 717 30.68 -13.41 20.01
C ASN A 717 31.31 -14.46 20.95
N THR A 718 31.16 -15.75 20.63
CA THR A 718 31.60 -16.89 21.47
C THR A 718 32.20 -18.01 20.63
N SER A 719 32.80 -19.05 21.24
CA SER A 719 33.39 -20.19 20.52
C SER A 719 32.42 -20.95 19.59
N ASP A 720 31.11 -20.85 19.84
CA ASP A 720 30.05 -21.53 19.09
C ASP A 720 29.27 -20.60 18.13
N PHE A 721 29.45 -19.28 18.26
CA PHE A 721 28.69 -18.24 17.55
C PHE A 721 29.57 -17.07 17.17
N VAL A 722 29.69 -16.82 15.88
CA VAL A 722 30.32 -15.60 15.38
C VAL A 722 29.25 -14.67 14.83
N THR A 723 29.20 -13.46 15.37
CA THR A 723 28.24 -12.44 14.94
C THR A 723 28.94 -11.39 14.11
N TYR A 724 28.41 -11.13 12.92
CA TYR A 724 28.79 -10.02 12.07
C TYR A 724 27.61 -9.07 11.91
N TYR A 725 27.87 -7.80 11.61
CA TYR A 725 26.80 -6.84 11.43
C TYR A 725 27.11 -5.90 10.27
N THR A 726 26.06 -5.34 9.68
CA THR A 726 26.19 -4.30 8.66
C THR A 726 24.90 -3.47 8.58
N ALA A 727 25.03 -2.20 8.24
CA ALA A 727 23.91 -1.32 7.95
C ALA A 727 24.41 -0.12 7.16
N GLY A 728 23.56 0.47 6.31
CA GLY A 728 23.89 1.70 5.56
C GLY A 728 24.43 2.81 6.48
N PRO A 729 23.74 3.17 7.57
CA PRO A 729 24.22 4.16 8.54
C PRO A 729 25.58 3.84 9.18
N ILE A 730 25.83 2.56 9.52
CA ILE A 730 27.10 2.14 10.13
C ILE A 730 28.24 2.26 9.11
N ILE A 731 28.02 1.82 7.87
CA ILE A 731 28.99 1.96 6.78
C ILE A 731 29.31 3.44 6.56
N SER A 732 28.30 4.30 6.49
CA SER A 732 28.51 5.75 6.34
C SER A 732 29.31 6.34 7.50
N LYS A 733 29.01 5.96 8.74
CA LYS A 733 29.76 6.37 9.95
C LYS A 733 31.21 5.88 9.91
N ASP A 734 31.44 4.62 9.52
CA ASP A 734 32.78 4.03 9.39
C ASP A 734 33.61 4.80 8.35
N LEU A 735 33.03 5.10 7.19
CA LEU A 735 33.67 5.88 6.14
C LEU A 735 33.97 7.32 6.59
N GLN A 736 33.02 7.97 7.27
CA GLN A 736 33.26 9.26 7.90
C GLN A 736 34.42 9.22 8.89
N GLY A 737 34.49 8.18 9.73
CA GLY A 737 35.58 7.97 10.69
C GLY A 737 36.94 7.76 10.02
N ILE A 738 37.00 6.96 8.95
CA ILE A 738 38.21 6.74 8.15
C ILE A 738 38.68 8.05 7.52
N VAL A 739 37.76 8.81 6.93
CA VAL A 739 38.08 10.10 6.29
C VAL A 739 38.56 11.11 7.33
N ALA A 740 37.87 11.24 8.48
CA ALA A 740 38.28 12.14 9.56
C ALA A 740 39.65 11.75 10.17
N THR A 741 39.94 10.45 10.26
CA THR A 741 41.26 9.98 10.71
C THR A 741 42.33 10.31 9.68
N SER A 742 42.01 10.11 8.39
CA SER A 742 42.90 10.45 7.28
C SER A 742 43.16 11.96 7.24
N GLU A 743 42.16 12.80 7.50
CA GLU A 743 42.29 14.25 7.61
C GLU A 743 43.27 14.67 8.71
N ARG A 744 43.13 14.08 9.91
CA ARG A 744 43.98 14.34 11.08
C ARG A 744 45.44 13.95 10.87
N VAL A 745 45.73 13.09 9.89
CA VAL A 745 47.10 12.67 9.55
C VAL A 745 47.60 13.42 8.31
N ALA A 746 46.84 13.42 7.21
CA ALA A 746 47.26 13.92 5.92
C ALA A 746 47.48 15.44 5.91
N ILE A 747 46.60 16.23 6.54
CA ILE A 747 46.74 17.69 6.55
C ILE A 747 47.98 18.11 7.36
N PRO A 748 48.21 17.65 8.61
CA PRO A 748 49.42 18.00 9.34
C PRO A 748 50.70 17.50 8.66
N VAL A 749 50.70 16.28 8.10
CA VAL A 749 51.86 15.76 7.35
C VAL A 749 52.14 16.62 6.12
N GLY A 750 51.11 16.98 5.36
CA GLY A 750 51.22 17.88 4.21
C GLY A 750 51.74 19.26 4.61
N LEU A 751 51.25 19.83 5.72
CA LEU A 751 51.71 21.11 6.25
C LEU A 751 53.18 21.05 6.67
N ILE A 752 53.58 20.02 7.41
CA ILE A 752 54.98 19.82 7.80
C ILE A 752 55.85 19.68 6.56
N ALA A 753 55.43 18.87 5.58
CA ALA A 753 56.14 18.72 4.31
C ALA A 753 56.27 20.06 3.58
N ALA A 754 55.19 20.85 3.49
CA ALA A 754 55.20 22.16 2.86
C ALA A 754 56.18 23.14 3.56
N VAL A 755 56.16 23.19 4.90
CA VAL A 755 57.08 23.99 5.70
C VAL A 755 58.52 23.53 5.48
N VAL A 756 58.81 22.23 5.53
CA VAL A 756 60.15 21.68 5.34
C VAL A 756 60.67 21.96 3.93
N ILE A 757 59.87 21.63 2.90
CA ILE A 757 60.26 21.82 1.49
C ILE A 757 60.49 23.30 1.19
N THR A 758 59.56 24.17 1.60
CA THR A 758 59.68 25.62 1.40
C THR A 758 60.86 26.19 2.17
N GLY A 759 61.06 25.74 3.42
CA GLY A 759 62.17 26.15 4.27
C GLY A 759 63.52 25.75 3.69
N VAL A 760 63.64 24.54 3.14
CA VAL A 760 64.84 24.06 2.44
C VAL A 760 65.04 24.82 1.13
N PHE A 761 63.98 25.04 0.35
CA PHE A 761 64.05 25.76 -0.92
C PHE A 761 64.53 27.21 -0.75
N PHE A 762 63.99 27.93 0.24
CA PHE A 762 64.40 29.31 0.51
C PHE A 762 65.58 29.43 1.48
N LEU A 763 66.00 28.34 2.13
CA LEU A 763 66.98 28.32 3.22
C LEU A 763 66.61 29.31 4.35
N SER A 764 65.32 29.42 4.65
CA SER A 764 64.79 30.38 5.62
C SER A 764 63.59 29.84 6.39
N PRO A 765 63.59 29.90 7.73
CA PRO A 765 62.45 29.48 8.56
C PRO A 765 61.25 30.42 8.44
N ILE A 766 61.46 31.72 8.19
CA ILE A 766 60.36 32.69 8.05
C ILE A 766 59.62 32.42 6.73
N ALA A 767 60.37 32.25 5.63
CA ALA A 767 59.78 31.87 4.34
C ALA A 767 59.02 30.54 4.41
N ALA A 768 59.43 29.60 5.25
CA ALA A 768 58.77 28.31 5.43
C ALA A 768 57.33 28.42 5.95
N VAL A 769 57.07 29.39 6.84
CA VAL A 769 55.77 29.53 7.53
C VAL A 769 54.78 30.36 6.71
N ILE A 770 55.25 31.27 5.86
CA ILE A 770 54.39 32.19 5.11
C ILE A 770 53.34 31.47 4.25
N PRO A 771 53.68 30.47 3.40
CA PRO A 771 52.67 29.77 2.61
C PRO A 771 51.64 29.03 3.45
N THR A 772 52.07 28.48 4.59
CA THR A 772 51.19 27.80 5.55
C THR A 772 50.22 28.78 6.20
N LEU A 773 50.67 30.00 6.53
CA LEU A 773 49.80 31.06 7.04
C LEU A 773 48.77 31.51 6.00
N VAL A 774 49.20 31.69 4.75
CA VAL A 774 48.31 32.05 3.64
C VAL A 774 47.28 30.95 3.41
N PHE A 775 47.69 29.67 3.45
CA PHE A 775 46.78 28.53 3.42
C PHE A 775 45.76 28.59 4.56
N ALA A 776 46.19 28.69 5.83
CA ALA A 776 45.28 28.67 6.96
C ALA A 776 44.22 29.79 6.88
N LEU A 777 44.62 31.01 6.51
CA LEU A 777 43.71 32.15 6.39
C LEU A 777 42.77 32.04 5.18
N SER A 778 43.28 31.59 4.03
CA SER A 778 42.45 31.38 2.83
C SER A 778 41.46 30.23 2.98
N MET A 779 41.84 29.15 3.66
CA MET A 779 40.91 28.06 3.99
C MET A 779 39.84 28.49 4.97
N THR A 780 40.20 29.29 5.98
CA THR A 780 39.21 29.84 6.93
C THR A 780 38.18 30.71 6.21
N LEU A 781 38.65 31.59 5.31
CA LEU A 781 37.77 32.40 4.48
C LEU A 781 36.91 31.53 3.55
N GLY A 782 37.54 30.58 2.85
CA GLY A 782 36.91 29.69 1.89
C GLY A 782 35.82 28.82 2.51
N PHE A 783 36.12 28.11 3.60
CA PHE A 783 35.12 27.32 4.32
C PHE A 783 34.02 28.19 4.95
N GLY A 784 34.34 29.43 5.36
CA GLY A 784 33.33 30.40 5.80
C GLY A 784 32.35 30.77 4.69
N LEU A 785 32.85 30.99 3.46
CA LEU A 785 32.02 31.21 2.28
C LEU A 785 31.21 29.98 1.89
N VAL A 786 31.81 28.79 1.95
CA VAL A 786 31.11 27.52 1.73
C VAL A 786 29.95 27.35 2.71
N TYR A 787 30.19 27.60 4.01
CA TYR A 787 29.13 27.54 5.02
C TYR A 787 28.00 28.55 4.76
N LEU A 788 28.34 29.77 4.32
CA LEU A 788 27.33 30.78 3.97
C LEU A 788 26.54 30.41 2.70
N VAL A 789 27.23 30.08 1.61
CA VAL A 789 26.59 29.85 0.31
C VAL A 789 25.88 28.50 0.29
N ILE A 790 26.61 27.42 0.50
CA ILE A 790 26.07 26.06 0.40
C ILE A 790 25.22 25.74 1.64
N GLY A 791 25.75 26.04 2.83
CA GLY A 791 25.10 25.68 4.09
C GLY A 791 23.88 26.55 4.46
N ARG A 792 23.90 27.85 4.16
CA ARG A 792 22.83 28.79 4.57
C ARG A 792 21.95 29.29 3.44
N ILE A 793 22.49 29.57 2.24
CA ILE A 793 21.70 30.08 1.11
C ILE A 793 21.03 28.92 0.36
N GLU A 794 21.78 27.89 0.00
CA GLU A 794 21.25 26.74 -0.76
C GLU A 794 20.58 25.69 0.11
N GLY A 795 20.88 25.66 1.42
CA GLY A 795 20.35 24.66 2.35
C GLY A 795 20.84 23.24 2.06
N GLN A 796 22.00 23.11 1.39
CA GLN A 796 22.60 21.84 1.03
C GLN A 796 23.66 21.41 2.06
N THR A 797 23.99 20.12 2.04
CA THR A 797 25.06 19.55 2.88
C THR A 797 26.15 18.97 1.99
N LEU A 798 27.40 19.09 2.43
CA LEU A 798 28.54 18.50 1.75
C LEU A 798 28.68 17.02 2.09
N SER A 799 29.16 16.23 1.13
CA SER A 799 29.65 14.88 1.41
C SER A 799 30.79 14.92 2.43
N TYR A 800 30.90 13.85 3.22
CA TYR A 800 31.92 13.73 4.26
C TYR A 800 33.35 13.66 3.71
N ILE A 801 33.52 13.38 2.41
CA ILE A 801 34.83 13.32 1.73
C ILE A 801 35.31 14.72 1.32
N SER A 802 34.37 15.62 1.01
CA SER A 802 34.63 16.91 0.38
C SER A 802 35.61 17.79 1.16
N PRO A 803 35.50 17.98 2.49
CA PRO A 803 36.41 18.85 3.23
C PRO A 803 37.89 18.45 3.14
N VAL A 804 38.20 17.15 3.18
CA VAL A 804 39.57 16.64 3.10
C VAL A 804 40.17 16.88 1.72
N VAL A 805 39.39 16.62 0.66
CA VAL A 805 39.81 16.85 -0.73
C VAL A 805 40.07 18.33 -0.98
N ILE A 806 39.12 19.19 -0.56
CA ILE A 806 39.23 20.65 -0.66
C ILE A 806 40.48 21.15 0.09
N ALA A 807 40.75 20.63 1.29
CA ALA A 807 41.90 21.04 2.11
C ALA A 807 43.25 20.61 1.52
N LEU A 808 43.37 19.38 1.03
CA LEU A 808 44.62 18.91 0.41
C LEU A 808 44.94 19.66 -0.88
N LEU A 809 43.93 19.92 -1.72
CA LEU A 809 44.09 20.68 -2.94
C LEU A 809 44.37 22.16 -2.65
N GLY A 810 43.64 22.75 -1.70
CA GLY A 810 43.88 24.12 -1.23
C GLY A 810 45.28 24.30 -0.67
N LEU A 811 45.83 23.30 0.04
CA LEU A 811 47.20 23.33 0.55
C LEU A 811 48.21 23.39 -0.59
N GLY A 812 48.08 22.52 -1.59
CA GLY A 812 48.93 22.52 -2.78
C GLY A 812 48.90 23.88 -3.48
N LEU A 813 47.70 24.37 -3.82
CA LEU A 813 47.52 25.64 -4.53
C LEU A 813 48.08 26.85 -3.75
N ALA A 814 47.75 26.96 -2.46
CA ALA A 814 48.24 28.05 -1.63
C ALA A 814 49.77 28.03 -1.51
N THR A 815 50.37 26.85 -1.39
CA THR A 815 51.83 26.71 -1.31
C THR A 815 52.52 27.04 -2.62
N ASP A 816 52.06 26.48 -3.75
CA ASP A 816 52.66 26.69 -5.06
C ASP A 816 52.59 28.16 -5.48
N TYR A 817 51.41 28.78 -5.34
CA TYR A 817 51.21 30.19 -5.68
C TYR A 817 52.06 31.11 -4.78
N SER A 818 52.16 30.77 -3.50
CA SER A 818 53.00 31.54 -2.58
C SER A 818 54.49 31.42 -2.93
N VAL A 819 54.98 30.21 -3.20
CA VAL A 819 56.38 29.97 -3.56
C VAL A 819 56.73 30.69 -4.86
N LEU A 820 55.85 30.70 -5.87
CA LEU A 820 56.09 31.42 -7.13
C LEU A 820 56.25 32.93 -6.92
N ILE A 821 55.32 33.55 -6.18
CA ILE A 821 55.38 34.98 -5.88
C ILE A 821 56.59 35.30 -5.00
N MET A 822 56.86 34.48 -3.98
CA MET A 822 58.01 34.65 -3.08
C MET A 822 59.35 34.48 -3.81
N ASN A 823 59.45 33.52 -4.71
CA ASN A 823 60.66 33.32 -5.52
C ASN A 823 60.93 34.53 -6.40
N ARG A 824 59.88 35.07 -7.04
CA ARG A 824 60.03 36.30 -7.82
C ARG A 824 60.38 37.51 -6.94
N PHE A 825 59.77 37.61 -5.77
CA PHE A 825 60.10 38.65 -4.78
C PHE A 825 61.56 38.59 -4.38
N ARG A 826 62.09 37.41 -4.08
CA ARG A 826 63.51 37.22 -3.77
C ARG A 826 64.44 37.68 -4.90
N GLN A 827 64.09 37.41 -6.15
CA GLN A 827 64.87 37.82 -7.32
C GLN A 827 64.90 39.35 -7.48
N GLU A 828 63.78 40.01 -7.21
CA GLU A 828 63.61 41.45 -7.42
C GLU A 828 64.04 42.28 -6.19
N LEU A 829 64.36 41.66 -5.05
CA LEU A 829 64.79 42.34 -3.82
C LEU A 829 65.97 43.30 -4.03
N SER A 830 66.83 43.07 -5.04
CA SER A 830 67.93 43.98 -5.37
C SER A 830 67.46 45.35 -5.86
N LYS A 831 66.21 45.48 -6.32
CA LYS A 831 65.60 46.73 -6.80
C LYS A 831 64.89 47.52 -5.70
N GLY A 832 64.95 47.04 -4.44
CA GLY A 832 64.29 47.64 -3.28
C GLY A 832 62.95 46.98 -2.95
N GLU A 833 62.59 46.92 -1.67
CA GLU A 833 61.47 46.09 -1.16
C GLU A 833 60.11 46.46 -1.79
N LYS A 834 59.79 47.76 -1.88
CA LYS A 834 58.52 48.21 -2.49
C LYS A 834 58.42 47.83 -3.96
N GLU A 835 59.49 48.05 -4.73
CA GLU A 835 59.50 47.73 -6.15
C GLU A 835 59.54 46.21 -6.38
N ALA A 836 60.21 45.46 -5.51
CA ALA A 836 60.23 44.01 -5.53
C ALA A 836 58.83 43.41 -5.36
N VAL A 837 58.03 43.90 -4.40
CA VAL A 837 56.63 43.44 -4.25
C VAL A 837 55.83 43.76 -5.51
N ARG A 838 55.92 44.99 -6.03
CA ARG A 838 55.20 45.43 -7.24
C ARG A 838 55.55 44.58 -8.45
N LEU A 839 56.84 44.33 -8.69
CA LEU A 839 57.30 43.50 -9.82
C LEU A 839 56.90 42.03 -9.66
N SER A 840 56.86 41.53 -8.42
CA SER A 840 56.45 40.14 -8.16
C SER A 840 54.98 39.93 -8.45
N VAL A 841 54.12 40.85 -8.02
CA VAL A 841 52.69 40.81 -8.35
C VAL A 841 52.48 40.98 -9.85
N ARG A 842 53.21 41.91 -10.50
CA ARG A 842 53.08 42.13 -11.95
C ARG A 842 53.39 40.88 -12.77
N TRP A 843 54.46 40.15 -12.46
CA TRP A 843 54.90 39.02 -13.29
C TRP A 843 54.43 37.67 -12.75
N ALA A 844 54.75 37.36 -11.49
CA ALA A 844 54.35 36.10 -10.88
C ALA A 844 52.86 36.11 -10.50
N GLY A 845 52.32 37.25 -10.08
CA GLY A 845 50.89 37.38 -9.79
C GLY A 845 50.01 37.22 -11.02
N GLU A 846 50.43 37.69 -12.21
CA GLU A 846 49.71 37.44 -13.48
C GLU A 846 49.68 35.94 -13.83
N ALA A 847 50.81 35.25 -13.67
CA ALA A 847 50.89 33.80 -13.85
C ALA A 847 50.01 33.03 -12.84
N VAL A 848 49.99 33.47 -11.58
CA VAL A 848 49.13 32.89 -10.52
C VAL A 848 47.66 33.16 -10.80
N PHE A 849 47.28 34.37 -11.22
CA PHE A 849 45.90 34.73 -11.55
C PHE A 849 45.37 33.89 -12.71
N THR A 850 46.13 33.80 -13.79
CA THR A 850 45.73 33.01 -14.98
C THR A 850 45.65 31.52 -14.65
N SER A 851 46.62 30.96 -13.91
CA SER A 851 46.58 29.56 -13.47
C SER A 851 45.45 29.28 -12.46
N GLY A 852 45.15 30.21 -11.56
CA GLY A 852 44.07 30.05 -10.58
C GLY A 852 42.70 30.13 -11.25
N LEU A 853 42.54 31.04 -12.21
CA LEU A 853 41.29 31.19 -12.96
C LEU A 853 40.97 29.94 -13.79
N THR A 854 41.97 29.28 -14.38
CA THR A 854 41.72 28.01 -15.09
C THR A 854 41.26 26.90 -14.15
N VAL A 855 41.81 26.82 -12.93
CA VAL A 855 41.34 25.87 -11.90
C VAL A 855 39.90 26.19 -11.47
N VAL A 856 39.58 27.46 -11.22
CA VAL A 856 38.21 27.89 -10.91
C VAL A 856 37.24 27.49 -12.03
N LEU A 857 37.57 27.80 -13.29
CA LEU A 857 36.73 27.44 -14.44
C LEU A 857 36.59 25.92 -14.59
N SER A 858 37.61 25.13 -14.26
CA SER A 858 37.52 23.67 -14.28
C SER A 858 36.54 23.12 -13.23
N TYR A 859 36.49 23.72 -12.03
CA TYR A 859 35.51 23.34 -11.02
C TYR A 859 34.10 23.85 -11.33
N VAL A 860 33.96 25.01 -11.98
CA VAL A 860 32.67 25.46 -12.53
C VAL A 860 32.17 24.47 -13.59
N ALA A 861 33.06 24.01 -14.48
CA ALA A 861 32.69 22.99 -15.47
C ALA A 861 32.30 21.65 -14.81
N LEU A 862 32.97 21.27 -13.72
CA LEU A 862 32.63 20.08 -12.94
C LEU A 862 31.26 20.21 -12.26
N ASP A 863 30.96 21.37 -11.69
CA ASP A 863 29.66 21.68 -11.09
C ASP A 863 28.54 21.62 -12.13
N LEU A 864 28.76 22.24 -13.30
CA LEU A 864 27.83 22.21 -14.45
C LEU A 864 27.63 20.81 -15.04
N ALA A 865 28.53 19.86 -14.79
CA ALA A 865 28.37 18.48 -15.25
C ALA A 865 27.30 17.70 -14.45
N HIS A 866 26.83 18.23 -13.31
CA HIS A 866 25.78 17.65 -12.46
C HIS A 866 25.97 16.16 -12.12
N ILE A 867 27.21 15.69 -12.03
CA ILE A 867 27.50 14.31 -11.63
C ILE A 867 27.27 14.20 -10.11
N PRO A 868 26.29 13.43 -9.62
CA PRO A 868 25.86 13.46 -8.21
C PRO A 868 26.97 13.15 -7.18
N LEU A 869 28.04 12.49 -7.60
CA LEU A 869 29.19 12.16 -6.74
C LEU A 869 30.21 13.30 -6.61
N PHE A 870 30.19 14.27 -7.54
CA PHE A 870 31.22 15.31 -7.65
C PHE A 870 30.66 16.74 -7.66
N SER A 871 29.35 16.91 -7.84
CA SER A 871 28.70 18.21 -7.90
C SER A 871 28.82 18.99 -6.60
N ASP A 872 28.69 18.33 -5.44
CA ASP A 872 28.80 18.99 -4.13
C ASP A 872 30.22 19.52 -3.85
N VAL A 873 31.24 18.88 -4.41
CA VAL A 873 32.64 19.33 -4.35
C VAL A 873 32.93 20.48 -5.31
N GLY A 874 32.21 20.56 -6.44
CA GLY A 874 32.43 21.54 -7.51
C GLY A 874 32.33 22.99 -7.02
N LEU A 875 31.12 23.41 -6.62
CA LEU A 875 30.88 24.75 -6.10
C LEU A 875 31.72 25.07 -4.84
N ALA A 876 31.88 24.09 -3.94
CA ALA A 876 32.68 24.26 -2.73
C ALA A 876 34.15 24.56 -3.06
N ASN A 877 34.73 23.84 -4.02
CA ASN A 877 36.08 24.10 -4.51
C ASN A 877 36.18 25.45 -5.22
N VAL A 878 35.18 25.88 -5.99
CA VAL A 878 35.18 27.21 -6.61
C VAL A 878 35.35 28.30 -5.55
N LEU A 879 34.60 28.23 -4.45
CA LEU A 879 34.66 29.21 -3.36
C LEU A 879 36.01 29.18 -2.62
N VAL A 880 36.51 27.99 -2.31
CA VAL A 880 37.79 27.84 -1.58
C VAL A 880 38.98 28.24 -2.45
N VAL A 881 39.05 27.77 -3.69
CA VAL A 881 40.14 28.12 -4.62
C VAL A 881 40.13 29.60 -4.93
N SER A 882 38.95 30.22 -5.12
CA SER A 882 38.84 31.67 -5.28
C SER A 882 39.37 32.41 -4.06
N SER A 883 39.11 31.90 -2.85
CA SER A 883 39.65 32.46 -1.60
C SER A 883 41.17 32.32 -1.51
N VAL A 884 41.73 31.17 -1.91
CA VAL A 884 43.19 30.96 -2.03
C VAL A 884 43.80 31.96 -3.01
N LEU A 885 43.19 32.15 -4.18
CA LEU A 885 43.65 33.09 -5.19
C LEU A 885 43.63 34.52 -4.67
N LEU A 886 42.52 34.92 -4.04
CA LEU A 886 42.35 36.25 -3.42
C LEU A 886 43.42 36.50 -2.37
N CYS A 887 43.61 35.59 -1.40
CA CYS A 887 44.62 35.74 -0.36
C CYS A 887 46.04 35.76 -0.94
N THR A 888 46.33 34.93 -1.94
CA THR A 888 47.68 34.88 -2.51
C THR A 888 48.03 36.14 -3.31
N LEU A 889 47.05 36.80 -3.93
CA LEU A 889 47.27 38.04 -4.67
C LEU A 889 47.18 39.30 -3.81
N THR A 890 46.68 39.21 -2.57
CA THR A 890 46.47 40.36 -1.69
C THR A 890 47.24 40.25 -0.37
N LEU A 891 46.88 39.25 0.45
CA LEU A 891 47.45 39.00 1.77
C LEU A 891 48.94 38.67 1.68
N LEU A 892 49.36 37.82 0.74
CA LEU A 892 50.78 37.46 0.62
C LEU A 892 51.64 38.68 0.25
N PRO A 893 51.34 39.48 -0.80
CA PRO A 893 52.07 40.72 -1.07
C PRO A 893 52.11 41.69 0.11
N ALA A 894 51.04 41.78 0.91
CA ALA A 894 51.03 42.58 2.13
C ALA A 894 52.02 42.06 3.18
N ILE A 895 52.05 40.74 3.41
CA ILE A 895 53.04 40.10 4.31
C ILE A 895 54.46 40.35 3.81
N LEU A 896 54.71 40.21 2.50
CA LEU A 896 56.03 40.45 1.91
C LEU A 896 56.45 41.91 2.01
N ALA A 897 55.52 42.86 1.85
CA ALA A 897 55.79 44.28 2.03
C ALA A 897 56.13 44.64 3.49
N LEU A 898 55.50 43.99 4.46
CA LEU A 898 55.74 44.22 5.90
C LEU A 898 57.07 43.60 6.37
N LEU A 899 57.38 42.38 5.92
CA LEU A 899 58.58 41.65 6.36
C LEU A 899 59.81 41.98 5.51
N GLY A 900 59.63 42.43 4.27
CA GLY A 900 60.71 42.83 3.36
C GLY A 900 61.77 41.76 3.21
N LYS A 901 63.05 42.16 3.29
CA LYS A 901 64.20 41.23 3.23
C LYS A 901 64.26 40.21 4.38
N ARG A 902 63.55 40.44 5.50
CA ARG A 902 63.56 39.53 6.66
C ARG A 902 62.91 38.19 6.34
N VAL A 903 62.05 38.13 5.32
CA VAL A 903 61.42 36.88 4.84
C VAL A 903 62.45 35.80 4.53
N PHE A 904 63.65 36.16 4.03
CA PHE A 904 64.69 35.22 3.63
C PHE A 904 65.88 35.18 4.61
N TRP A 905 65.72 35.66 5.85
CA TRP A 905 66.76 35.51 6.87
C TRP A 905 66.96 34.02 7.20
N PRO A 906 68.19 33.50 7.34
CA PRO A 906 69.49 34.20 7.35
C PRO A 906 70.15 34.37 5.97
N LYS A 907 69.71 33.67 4.92
CA LYS A 907 70.33 33.70 3.58
C LYS A 907 69.48 34.44 2.55
N SER A 908 69.64 35.75 2.45
CA SER A 908 68.88 36.58 1.51
C SER A 908 69.35 36.49 0.05
N LYS A 909 70.63 36.19 -0.21
CA LYS A 909 71.21 36.13 -1.57
C LYS A 909 70.96 34.78 -2.24
N ILE A 910 70.57 34.82 -3.51
CA ILE A 910 70.44 33.65 -4.38
C ILE A 910 71.86 33.27 -4.88
N GLU A 911 72.34 32.08 -4.52
CA GLU A 911 73.54 31.51 -5.14
C GLU A 911 73.16 30.87 -6.48
N ASN A 912 73.74 31.37 -7.58
CA ASN A 912 73.60 30.75 -8.90
C ASN A 912 74.43 29.46 -8.96
N LYS A 913 73.89 28.35 -8.44
CA LYS A 913 74.47 27.03 -8.64
C LYS A 913 74.16 26.52 -10.06
N PRO A 914 75.10 25.82 -10.73
CA PRO A 914 74.84 25.20 -12.02
C PRO A 914 73.69 24.20 -11.86
N SER A 915 72.59 24.45 -12.58
CA SER A 915 71.36 23.68 -12.47
C SER A 915 71.50 22.33 -13.16
N VAL A 916 71.27 21.23 -12.44
CA VAL A 916 71.16 19.88 -13.03
C VAL A 916 70.09 19.85 -14.13
N LEU A 917 69.00 20.61 -13.97
CA LEU A 917 67.97 20.76 -15.00
C LEU A 917 68.53 21.35 -16.29
N SER A 918 69.49 22.29 -16.24
CA SER A 918 70.10 22.83 -17.46
C SER A 918 70.84 21.77 -18.28
N SER A 919 71.43 20.76 -17.62
CA SER A 919 72.08 19.64 -18.27
C SER A 919 71.07 18.66 -18.87
N ILE A 920 69.95 18.41 -18.16
CA ILE A 920 68.84 17.61 -18.67
C ILE A 920 68.21 18.28 -19.89
N THR A 921 67.92 19.58 -19.83
CA THR A 921 67.35 20.35 -20.95
C THR A 921 68.29 20.37 -22.14
N LYS A 922 69.60 20.59 -21.95
CA LYS A 922 70.59 20.48 -23.05
C LYS A 922 70.60 19.09 -23.68
N LYS A 923 70.49 18.04 -22.88
CA LYS A 923 70.44 16.65 -23.36
C LYS A 923 69.14 16.34 -24.11
N ALA A 924 68.01 16.90 -23.66
CA ALA A 924 66.73 16.76 -24.32
C ALA A 924 66.67 17.51 -25.66
N ILE A 925 67.19 18.75 -25.71
CA ILE A 925 67.27 19.56 -26.93
C ILE A 925 68.23 18.95 -27.96
N SER A 926 69.31 18.30 -27.51
CA SER A 926 70.25 17.63 -28.42
C SER A 926 69.70 16.34 -29.02
N HIS A 927 68.66 15.73 -28.42
CA HIS A 927 68.08 14.46 -28.88
C HIS A 927 66.54 14.50 -28.92
N PRO A 928 65.91 15.45 -29.63
CA PRO A 928 64.47 15.70 -29.51
C PRO A 928 63.63 14.54 -30.04
N LYS A 929 64.06 13.88 -31.13
CA LYS A 929 63.36 12.72 -31.71
C LYS A 929 63.39 11.50 -30.79
N SER A 930 64.52 11.24 -30.15
CA SER A 930 64.67 10.11 -29.22
C SER A 930 63.86 10.33 -27.95
N VAL A 931 63.85 11.56 -27.43
CA VAL A 931 63.03 11.92 -26.25
C VAL A 931 61.54 11.88 -26.58
N LEU A 932 61.13 12.43 -27.72
CA LEU A 932 59.73 12.36 -28.18
C LEU A 932 59.30 10.91 -28.42
N GLY A 933 60.13 10.11 -29.09
CA GLY A 933 59.87 8.70 -29.33
C GLY A 933 59.75 7.90 -28.04
N ALA A 934 60.64 8.14 -27.07
CA ALA A 934 60.55 7.53 -25.74
C ALA A 934 59.29 7.94 -24.98
N LEU A 935 58.91 9.23 -24.97
CA LEU A 935 57.69 9.69 -24.32
C LEU A 935 56.44 9.14 -24.99
N VAL A 936 56.37 9.12 -26.32
CA VAL A 936 55.25 8.52 -27.06
C VAL A 936 55.17 7.02 -26.79
N ALA A 937 56.30 6.31 -26.78
CA ALA A 937 56.33 4.89 -26.47
C ALA A 937 55.86 4.60 -25.05
N VAL A 938 56.30 5.38 -24.06
CA VAL A 938 55.84 5.27 -22.67
C VAL A 938 54.35 5.57 -22.58
N THR A 939 53.86 6.65 -23.21
CA THR A 939 52.44 7.02 -23.21
C THR A 939 51.57 5.99 -23.91
N LEU A 940 52.01 5.41 -25.04
CA LEU A 940 51.28 4.33 -25.70
C LEU A 940 51.26 3.07 -24.85
N LEU A 941 52.39 2.73 -24.21
CA LEU A 941 52.48 1.58 -23.31
C LEU A 941 51.56 1.75 -22.08
N THR A 942 51.53 2.94 -21.47
CA THR A 942 50.60 3.22 -20.36
C THR A 942 49.15 3.33 -20.83
N ALA A 943 48.88 3.82 -22.03
CA ALA A 943 47.53 3.85 -22.60
C ALA A 943 46.98 2.44 -22.86
N VAL A 944 47.82 1.51 -23.34
CA VAL A 944 47.43 0.10 -23.47
C VAL A 944 47.08 -0.49 -22.11
N ILE A 945 47.85 -0.20 -21.06
CA ILE A 945 47.53 -0.62 -19.70
C ILE A 945 46.20 0.01 -19.24
N ALA A 946 45.99 1.31 -19.49
CA ALA A 946 44.79 2.06 -19.11
C ALA A 946 43.51 1.54 -19.76
N VAL A 947 43.55 1.13 -21.03
CA VAL A 947 42.37 0.60 -21.74
C VAL A 947 41.99 -0.81 -21.25
N ASN A 948 42.96 -1.58 -20.76
CA ASN A 948 42.72 -2.93 -20.24
C ASN A 948 42.46 -2.98 -18.73
N LEU A 949 42.37 -1.82 -18.06
CA LEU A 949 42.08 -1.76 -16.63
C LEU A 949 40.60 -2.14 -16.39
N PRO A 950 40.32 -3.20 -15.63
CA PRO A 950 38.95 -3.57 -15.29
C PRO A 950 38.35 -2.50 -14.37
N VAL A 951 37.34 -1.79 -14.86
CA VAL A 951 36.62 -0.77 -14.07
C VAL A 951 35.46 -1.44 -13.33
N ASN A 952 35.41 -1.30 -12.01
CA ASN A 952 34.28 -1.72 -11.19
C ASN A 952 33.80 -0.58 -10.28
N ILE A 953 32.50 -0.57 -9.95
CA ILE A 953 31.91 0.40 -9.01
C ILE A 953 31.83 -0.26 -7.63
N ASN A 954 32.96 -0.75 -7.11
CA ASN A 954 33.03 -1.32 -5.77
C ASN A 954 33.81 -0.41 -4.81
N PHE A 955 33.19 0.72 -4.42
CA PHE A 955 33.78 1.68 -3.48
C PHE A 955 34.13 1.05 -2.13
N LEU A 956 33.29 0.11 -1.66
CA LEU A 956 33.53 -0.64 -0.42
C LEU A 956 34.73 -1.57 -0.52
N GLY A 957 35.03 -2.11 -1.71
CA GLY A 957 36.24 -2.89 -1.95
C GLY A 957 37.53 -2.12 -1.67
N LEU A 958 37.52 -0.80 -1.88
CA LEU A 958 38.68 0.08 -1.73
C LEU A 958 38.93 0.54 -0.29
N THR A 959 37.99 0.32 0.62
CA THR A 959 38.08 0.81 1.99
C THR A 959 38.74 -0.23 2.91
N PRO A 960 39.38 0.18 4.02
CA PRO A 960 39.90 -0.75 5.02
C PRO A 960 38.82 -1.72 5.54
N ASN A 961 39.24 -2.87 6.06
CA ASN A 961 38.33 -3.86 6.65
C ASN A 961 37.74 -3.34 7.97
N THR A 962 36.59 -2.68 7.91
CA THR A 962 35.80 -2.33 9.10
C THR A 962 34.85 -3.47 9.47
N PRO A 963 34.40 -3.58 10.73
CA PRO A 963 33.44 -4.62 11.13
C PRO A 963 32.18 -4.65 10.26
N ALA A 964 31.68 -3.47 9.86
CA ALA A 964 30.50 -3.36 9.00
C ALA A 964 30.74 -3.85 7.56
N LYS A 965 31.94 -3.60 7.01
CA LYS A 965 32.36 -4.13 5.71
C LYS A 965 32.55 -5.64 5.78
N VAL A 966 33.22 -6.16 6.81
CA VAL A 966 33.39 -7.60 7.01
C VAL A 966 32.03 -8.27 7.13
N GLY A 967 31.07 -7.68 7.87
CA GLY A 967 29.72 -8.21 7.94
C GLY A 967 28.97 -8.19 6.61
N LEU A 968 29.16 -7.16 5.78
CA LEU A 968 28.63 -7.12 4.43
C LEU A 968 29.21 -8.24 3.55
N ASP A 969 30.53 -8.45 3.61
CA ASP A 969 31.22 -9.49 2.86
C ASP A 969 30.75 -10.89 3.29
N GLN A 970 30.59 -11.12 4.60
CA GLN A 970 30.09 -12.38 5.14
C GLN A 970 28.62 -12.64 4.74
N ILE A 971 27.76 -11.62 4.80
CA ILE A 971 26.38 -11.77 4.32
C ILE A 971 26.36 -12.07 2.82
N THR A 972 27.18 -11.37 2.05
CA THR A 972 27.32 -11.59 0.60
C THR A 972 27.81 -13.01 0.28
N GLN A 973 28.71 -13.56 1.09
CA GLN A 973 29.22 -14.92 0.94
C GLN A 973 28.17 -15.99 1.24
N HIS A 974 27.39 -15.83 2.32
CA HIS A 974 26.40 -16.82 2.76
C HIS A 974 25.04 -16.73 2.03
N PHE A 975 24.59 -15.51 1.70
CA PHE A 975 23.26 -15.26 1.12
C PHE A 975 23.33 -14.75 -0.33
N GLY A 976 24.51 -14.46 -0.86
CA GLY A 976 24.69 -13.80 -2.16
C GLY A 976 24.52 -12.28 -2.08
N GLY A 977 25.23 -11.54 -2.93
CA GLY A 977 25.27 -10.07 -2.89
C GLY A 977 23.92 -9.39 -3.18
N SER A 978 23.01 -10.07 -3.87
CA SER A 978 21.67 -9.57 -4.20
C SER A 978 20.71 -9.50 -3.00
N THR A 979 21.04 -10.14 -1.87
CA THR A 979 20.14 -10.19 -0.71
C THR A 979 20.06 -8.85 0.03
N LEU A 980 21.17 -8.10 0.07
CA LEU A 980 21.22 -6.78 0.70
C LEU A 980 20.99 -5.64 -0.30
N ILE A 981 21.35 -5.87 -1.57
CA ILE A 981 21.21 -4.88 -2.64
C ILE A 981 20.49 -5.55 -3.84
N PRO A 982 19.19 -5.88 -3.70
CA PRO A 982 18.45 -6.47 -4.81
C PRO A 982 18.27 -5.46 -5.94
N THR A 983 18.32 -5.95 -7.18
CA THR A 983 17.92 -5.18 -8.34
C THR A 983 16.41 -5.17 -8.43
N TYR A 984 15.80 -4.01 -8.20
CA TYR A 984 14.36 -3.83 -8.35
C TYR A 984 14.01 -3.49 -9.80
N VAL A 985 13.03 -4.20 -10.35
CA VAL A 985 12.39 -3.86 -11.62
C VAL A 985 11.00 -3.33 -11.28
N VAL A 986 10.82 -2.02 -11.42
CA VAL A 986 9.52 -1.36 -11.19
C VAL A 986 8.76 -1.36 -12.51
N VAL A 987 7.57 -1.97 -12.52
CA VAL A 987 6.71 -2.07 -13.69
C VAL A 987 5.47 -1.22 -13.46
N GLU A 988 5.28 -0.21 -14.31
CA GLU A 988 4.07 0.60 -14.33
C GLU A 988 3.10 0.02 -15.36
N LEU A 989 1.92 -0.39 -14.89
CA LEU A 989 0.90 -1.04 -15.72
C LEU A 989 -0.18 -0.03 -16.10
N PRO A 990 -0.76 -0.13 -17.31
CA PRO A 990 -1.80 0.79 -17.77
C PRO A 990 -3.13 0.61 -17.02
N SER A 991 -3.34 -0.52 -16.34
CA SER A 991 -4.53 -0.78 -15.52
C SER A 991 -4.17 -1.39 -14.15
N LYS A 992 -5.11 -1.30 -13.20
CA LYS A 992 -4.92 -1.84 -11.84
C LYS A 992 -4.84 -3.37 -11.86
N ILE A 993 -3.87 -3.94 -11.14
CA ILE A 993 -3.67 -5.40 -11.00
C ILE A 993 -4.87 -6.10 -10.34
N SER A 994 -5.57 -5.41 -9.42
CA SER A 994 -6.75 -5.92 -8.73
C SER A 994 -7.83 -4.84 -8.65
N THR A 995 -9.07 -5.23 -8.93
CA THR A 995 -10.28 -4.38 -8.86
C THR A 995 -11.17 -4.72 -7.66
N ALA A 996 -11.00 -5.91 -7.06
CA ALA A 996 -11.60 -6.37 -5.81
C ALA A 996 -10.67 -7.41 -5.15
N PRO A 997 -10.79 -7.69 -3.83
CA PRO A 997 -9.88 -8.57 -3.09
C PRO A 997 -9.69 -9.97 -3.70
N ASP A 998 -10.70 -10.47 -4.41
CA ASP A 998 -10.70 -11.81 -5.01
C ASP A 998 -10.66 -11.80 -6.55
N SER A 999 -10.48 -10.64 -7.20
CA SER A 999 -10.45 -10.54 -8.67
C SER A 999 -9.21 -9.82 -9.19
N PHE A 1000 -8.37 -10.56 -9.91
CA PHE A 1000 -7.17 -10.06 -10.57
C PHE A 1000 -7.40 -9.80 -12.06
N ASN A 1001 -6.73 -8.78 -12.60
CA ASN A 1001 -6.69 -8.57 -14.04
C ASN A 1001 -5.76 -9.60 -14.69
N THR A 1002 -6.35 -10.61 -15.32
CA THR A 1002 -5.63 -11.75 -15.92
C THR A 1002 -4.65 -11.33 -17.02
N SER A 1003 -4.97 -10.32 -17.82
CA SER A 1003 -4.08 -9.88 -18.92
C SER A 1003 -2.80 -9.23 -18.39
N GLU A 1004 -2.90 -8.41 -17.35
CA GLU A 1004 -1.75 -7.76 -16.70
C GLU A 1004 -0.86 -8.78 -15.99
N ILE A 1005 -1.47 -9.77 -15.32
CA ILE A 1005 -0.74 -10.87 -14.69
C ILE A 1005 0.02 -11.70 -15.72
N GLU A 1006 -0.57 -11.98 -16.88
CA GLU A 1006 0.10 -12.73 -17.96
C GLU A 1006 1.28 -11.95 -18.55
N GLN A 1007 1.16 -10.63 -18.72
CA GLN A 1007 2.27 -9.78 -19.14
C GLN A 1007 3.41 -9.77 -18.11
N LEU A 1008 3.08 -9.65 -16.82
CA LEU A 1008 4.07 -9.76 -15.73
C LEU A 1008 4.74 -11.13 -15.70
N ALA A 1009 4.00 -12.21 -15.98
CA ALA A 1009 4.54 -13.57 -16.05
C ALA A 1009 5.55 -13.72 -17.20
N ASN A 1010 5.20 -13.20 -18.38
CA ASN A 1010 6.10 -13.20 -19.55
C ASN A 1010 7.38 -12.38 -19.28
N LEU A 1011 7.24 -11.18 -18.70
CA LEU A 1011 8.38 -10.37 -18.31
C LEU A 1011 9.29 -11.11 -17.32
N THR A 1012 8.70 -11.75 -16.30
CA THR A 1012 9.43 -12.55 -15.31
C THR A 1012 10.24 -13.67 -15.97
N ASN A 1013 9.65 -14.37 -16.94
CA ASN A 1013 10.31 -15.45 -17.68
C ASN A 1013 11.47 -14.94 -18.56
N ILE A 1014 11.29 -13.79 -19.22
CA ILE A 1014 12.37 -13.15 -19.99
C ILE A 1014 13.52 -12.77 -19.06
N ILE A 1015 13.22 -12.14 -17.91
CA ILE A 1015 14.24 -11.72 -16.93
C ILE A 1015 15.02 -12.94 -16.42
N ARG A 1016 14.31 -14.04 -16.12
CA ARG A 1016 14.92 -15.29 -15.66
C ARG A 1016 15.87 -15.91 -16.70
N GLY A 1017 15.65 -15.65 -18.00
CA GLY A 1017 16.50 -16.15 -19.08
C GLY A 1017 17.85 -15.42 -19.23
N PHE A 1018 18.06 -14.28 -18.57
CA PHE A 1018 19.34 -13.56 -18.70
C PHE A 1018 20.48 -14.26 -17.95
N PRO A 1019 21.67 -14.36 -18.57
CA PRO A 1019 22.84 -14.94 -17.92
C PRO A 1019 23.22 -14.12 -16.67
N GLY A 1020 23.36 -14.81 -15.54
CA GLY A 1020 23.67 -14.21 -14.24
C GLY A 1020 22.46 -13.98 -13.31
N VAL A 1021 21.22 -14.12 -13.81
CA VAL A 1021 20.02 -14.04 -12.98
C VAL A 1021 19.76 -15.39 -12.30
N ARG A 1022 19.91 -15.45 -10.97
CA ARG A 1022 19.66 -16.67 -10.18
C ARG A 1022 18.19 -16.86 -9.82
N ALA A 1023 17.47 -15.78 -9.55
CA ALA A 1023 16.08 -15.79 -9.09
C ALA A 1023 15.41 -14.46 -9.46
N VAL A 1024 14.10 -14.52 -9.74
CA VAL A 1024 13.25 -13.33 -9.90
C VAL A 1024 12.10 -13.48 -8.92
N TYR A 1025 11.87 -12.44 -8.12
CA TYR A 1025 10.78 -12.37 -7.15
C TYR A 1025 9.79 -11.30 -7.58
N GLY A 1026 8.50 -11.61 -7.58
CA GLY A 1026 7.45 -10.66 -7.96
C GLY A 1026 6.05 -11.20 -7.68
N VAL A 1027 5.01 -10.47 -8.10
CA VAL A 1027 3.60 -10.83 -7.85
C VAL A 1027 3.26 -12.22 -8.40
N VAL A 1028 3.81 -12.59 -9.55
CA VAL A 1028 3.59 -13.89 -10.20
C VAL A 1028 4.46 -14.99 -9.58
N THR A 1029 5.64 -14.64 -9.05
CA THR A 1029 6.63 -15.58 -8.51
C THR A 1029 7.16 -15.12 -7.16
N PRO A 1030 6.31 -15.08 -6.12
CA PRO A 1030 6.68 -14.47 -4.85
C PRO A 1030 7.79 -15.24 -4.11
N TYR A 1031 7.95 -16.55 -4.38
CA TYR A 1031 8.84 -17.42 -3.60
C TYR A 1031 9.85 -18.23 -4.42
N ASN A 1032 10.14 -17.82 -5.67
CA ASN A 1032 11.07 -18.50 -6.58
C ASN A 1032 10.95 -20.03 -6.50
N TYR A 1033 9.77 -20.56 -6.85
CA TYR A 1033 9.64 -21.99 -7.11
C TYR A 1033 10.37 -22.28 -8.43
N SER A 1034 11.47 -23.03 -8.32
CA SER A 1034 12.21 -23.59 -9.45
C SER A 1034 11.33 -24.50 -10.30
#